data_AF-A0A9R0XD40-F1
#
_entry.id   AF-A0A9R0XD40-F1
#
_cell.length_a   1.000
_cell.length_b   1.000
_cell.length_c   1.000
_cell.angle_alpha   90.00
_cell.angle_beta   90.00
_cell.angle_gamma   90.00
#
_symmetry.space_group_name_H-M   'P 1'
#
loop_
_entity.id
_entity.type
_entity.pdbx_description
1 polymer ?
#
loop_
_entity_poly.entity_id
_entity_poly.type
_entity_poly.pdbx_seq_one_letter_code
_entity_poly.pdbx_strand_id
1 'polypeptide(L)'
;MCVKQDGGCLASFTEQLLSVKLNQSQVDAIDSVISAVQCGHVNLMKLIWGPPGTGKTKTVSALLWVLACLKCRTLTCAPTNVAVVGVCTRFLENLKDFNEHTDNIGLPFSLGDILLFGSRSNMDITEDLQEVFLDFRVDELVECFSSSSGWNYRIASMISFFEDSASRYDMLLEDDGKIDPVCFLDFVKKQFDVIAVALKRCIMNLWVHLPGRCFSCDSAINISTLLHMLENFGALLCNVDLTDEGLKRGLGCLSTVNSVCAQPVSSIEKELDGARSSCLKLLKDLLHSLNLPTGVNKNWAQNYCICNATLLFCTTSSSYRLHHMEIAPFEVLIVDEAAQVRECELVIPLRLRWLKHVVLVGDDCQLSAMVKSKVCKEAGFATSLFGRLVMLKFDKHLLNIQYRMNPCISLFPNAQFYERKILDGSNVLSPSYNKDYTCLPFGSYTFINLTDGREDTEGTGNSRRNMVEVAVVLHLIHTIFKSWKRTDQGLNIGVVSPYNAQVDAIKNRLGQKYDTCDGFHVRVKSIDGFQGEEDDIIILSTVRSNERGVVGFLADNQRTNVALTRARHCLWIVGNAHTLYKSGTEWTDLVADAERRKCIFSATNDATICKVVLQVKQEFDELEDLLSADSAVFSNTRWKDFQDNVILSHEFRKSFTKLKSRQLRKEVLQKLIKLGDGWRTTVKNLDMPGVSYLVKVYKIWDLYLVWSTDIEKTERRYSQIIRIWDLLSQQNVARTVQRLENLFSMYTDDYLDHCRRVQTQGKLEVPMVWDIVHDIIRYNKDCKADAHEEHDSVDTSYGMENSKVSESFLLMKFYFLSSGMAKHLLTATDGSEINIPFELTDEEKVIIQFPLTSFILGRSGTGKTTVLTMKLIQKEQQSLIASQGLNLDGADLSGVDDNNIMLPKNGGESSVKQVFITVSPKLCSAIKDHICRLKRFGIGDVSDESSILHMHDIMDDLEEFTEIPDSFCDLPHGYYPLTITYRKFLMMLDGTCQTSFFDAFYGEMKSSFERGHSRSRAVQTFIELKEVTYEKFATSYWPRFNADLTKKIAASTVFTEIISHIKGAYQASRPCTGKLERQDYVMLADKRFSSLNNEMRDRIYDIFLEYESMKCTAREFDLSDFVNSLHSSLVSEGYNGDMVDFVYIDEVQDLTMTQIALLKYVCMNIKEGFLFAGDTAQTIARGIDFRFEDIRSLFYTAFLAETEASNEGLKHGERVHLSDMFQLSQNFRTHCGILRMAQSFMSLLYFFFPSSVDKLNP
;
A
#
# COMPACT_ATOMS: atom_id res chain seq x y z
N MET A 1 27.00 40.36 -21.65
CA MET A 1 27.48 41.54 -22.41
C MET A 1 26.57 41.93 -23.58
N CYS A 2 25.74 41.03 -24.14
CA CYS A 2 24.87 41.34 -25.29
C CYS A 2 23.55 42.09 -24.97
N VAL A 3 23.14 42.18 -23.69
CA VAL A 3 21.83 42.72 -23.26
C VAL A 3 21.75 44.27 -23.31
N LYS A 4 22.80 44.98 -23.75
CA LYS A 4 22.88 46.45 -23.63
C LYS A 4 22.55 47.26 -24.90
N GLN A 5 22.21 46.65 -26.04
CA GLN A 5 21.99 47.41 -27.28
C GLN A 5 20.53 47.58 -27.74
N ASP A 6 19.55 46.85 -27.19
CA ASP A 6 18.12 46.95 -27.57
C ASP A 6 17.16 47.19 -26.37
N GLY A 7 17.61 47.94 -25.37
CA GLY A 7 16.92 48.11 -24.08
C GLY A 7 15.52 48.74 -24.12
N GLY A 8 15.03 49.21 -25.27
CA GLY A 8 13.70 49.82 -25.40
C GLY A 8 12.56 48.81 -25.65
N CYS A 9 12.82 47.70 -26.35
CA CYS A 9 11.77 46.78 -26.78
C CYS A 9 11.39 45.77 -25.68
N LEU A 10 12.37 45.31 -24.89
CA LEU A 10 12.14 44.36 -23.80
C LEU A 10 11.27 44.98 -22.68
N ALA A 11 11.55 46.22 -22.28
CA ALA A 11 10.78 46.93 -21.25
C ALA A 11 9.30 47.11 -21.65
N SER A 12 9.04 47.39 -22.94
CA SER A 12 7.68 47.49 -23.49
C SER A 12 6.93 46.15 -23.40
N PHE A 13 7.59 45.03 -23.69
CA PHE A 13 6.98 43.70 -23.56
C PHE A 13 6.76 43.34 -22.10
N THR A 14 7.69 43.65 -21.19
CA THR A 14 7.52 43.37 -19.76
C THR A 14 6.29 44.10 -19.18
N GLU A 15 6.06 45.37 -19.54
CA GLU A 15 4.86 46.12 -19.12
C GLU A 15 3.57 45.49 -19.67
N GLN A 16 3.56 45.04 -20.93
CA GLN A 16 2.42 44.35 -21.54
C GLN A 16 2.21 42.92 -20.97
N LEU A 17 3.26 42.22 -20.58
CA LEU A 17 3.15 40.91 -19.93
C LEU A 17 2.58 41.02 -18.52
N LEU A 18 2.91 42.10 -17.80
CA LEU A 18 2.35 42.40 -16.48
C LEU A 18 0.85 42.76 -16.57
N SER A 19 0.39 43.38 -17.66
CA SER A 19 -1.04 43.67 -17.86
C SER A 19 -1.88 42.39 -18.00
N VAL A 20 -1.29 41.27 -18.44
CA VAL A 20 -1.94 39.95 -18.55
C VAL A 20 -1.90 39.15 -17.23
N LYS A 21 -1.59 39.82 -16.10
CA LYS A 21 -1.59 39.25 -14.75
C LYS A 21 -0.67 38.03 -14.62
N LEU A 22 0.54 38.13 -15.16
CA LEU A 22 1.62 37.19 -14.88
C LEU A 22 2.35 37.61 -13.60
N ASN A 23 2.91 36.64 -12.86
CA ASN A 23 3.74 36.94 -11.69
C ASN A 23 5.22 37.09 -12.07
N GLN A 24 6.03 37.57 -11.11
CA GLN A 24 7.45 37.81 -11.33
C GLN A 24 8.21 36.55 -11.80
N SER A 25 7.97 35.37 -11.20
CA SER A 25 8.67 34.14 -11.61
C SER A 25 8.36 33.73 -13.06
N GLN A 26 7.14 33.98 -13.53
CA GLN A 26 6.72 33.72 -14.90
C GLN A 26 7.37 34.73 -15.87
N VAL A 27 7.39 36.01 -15.49
CA VAL A 27 8.04 37.09 -16.25
C VAL A 27 9.55 36.84 -16.35
N ASP A 28 10.22 36.51 -15.24
CA ASP A 28 11.66 36.21 -15.21
C ASP A 28 12.01 35.01 -16.11
N ALA A 29 11.14 33.99 -16.16
CA ALA A 29 11.31 32.84 -17.05
C ALA A 29 11.19 33.26 -18.53
N ILE A 30 10.21 34.10 -18.86
CA ILE A 30 10.00 34.63 -20.22
C ILE A 30 11.18 35.53 -20.64
N ASP A 31 11.59 36.47 -19.79
CA ASP A 31 12.70 37.40 -20.04
C ASP A 31 14.03 36.67 -20.24
N SER A 32 14.27 35.60 -19.46
CA SER A 32 15.44 34.72 -19.62
C SER A 32 15.47 34.03 -20.99
N VAL A 33 14.31 33.59 -21.50
CA VAL A 33 14.20 32.99 -22.84
C VAL A 33 14.36 34.06 -23.92
N ILE A 34 13.68 35.20 -23.82
CA ILE A 34 13.79 36.27 -24.82
C ILE A 34 15.22 36.78 -24.91
N SER A 35 15.88 37.01 -23.78
CA SER A 35 17.29 37.43 -23.73
C SER A 35 18.21 36.41 -24.41
N ALA A 36 17.89 35.12 -24.32
CA ALA A 36 18.62 34.06 -25.01
C ALA A 36 18.38 34.10 -26.52
N VAL A 37 17.13 34.28 -26.96
CA VAL A 37 16.75 34.35 -28.38
C VAL A 37 17.35 35.58 -29.08
N GLN A 38 17.38 36.72 -28.40
CA GLN A 38 18.02 37.95 -28.91
C GLN A 38 19.55 37.84 -28.98
N CYS A 39 20.16 37.00 -28.13
CA CYS A 39 21.59 36.75 -28.12
C CYS A 39 21.99 35.71 -29.18
N GLY A 40 22.00 36.11 -30.46
CA GLY A 40 22.25 35.24 -31.63
C GLY A 40 23.64 34.59 -31.74
N HIS A 41 24.47 34.64 -30.70
CA HIS A 41 25.83 34.07 -30.69
C HIS A 41 25.92 32.67 -30.06
N VAL A 42 24.87 32.16 -29.39
CA VAL A 42 24.93 30.88 -28.65
C VAL A 42 23.62 30.10 -28.78
N ASN A 43 23.70 28.81 -29.10
CA ASN A 43 22.57 27.90 -29.01
C ASN A 43 22.31 27.55 -27.54
N LEU A 44 21.09 27.80 -27.05
CA LEU A 44 20.78 27.69 -25.62
C LEU A 44 19.59 26.76 -25.37
N MET A 45 19.72 25.93 -24.34
CA MET A 45 18.63 25.13 -23.78
C MET A 45 18.20 25.74 -22.44
N LYS A 46 16.89 25.89 -22.22
CA LYS A 46 16.28 26.43 -21.01
C LYS A 46 15.24 25.45 -20.47
N LEU A 47 15.25 25.26 -19.15
CA LEU A 47 14.25 24.47 -18.44
C LEU A 47 13.33 25.40 -17.66
N ILE A 48 12.02 25.30 -17.89
CA ILE A 48 10.99 25.91 -17.05
C ILE A 48 10.33 24.79 -16.26
N TRP A 49 10.51 24.83 -14.95
CA TRP A 49 9.98 23.85 -14.02
C TRP A 49 8.79 24.43 -13.29
N GLY A 50 7.63 23.78 -13.40
CA GLY A 50 6.40 24.29 -12.84
C GLY A 50 5.54 23.19 -12.24
N PRO A 51 5.37 23.16 -10.91
CA PRO A 51 4.39 22.30 -10.25
C PRO A 51 2.95 22.50 -10.78
N PRO A 52 2.00 21.60 -10.48
CA PRO A 52 0.62 21.74 -10.96
C PRO A 52 -0.03 23.03 -10.45
N GLY A 53 -0.79 23.70 -11.31
CA GLY A 53 -1.45 24.96 -10.99
C GLY A 53 -0.57 26.22 -11.08
N THR A 54 0.72 26.10 -11.40
CA THR A 54 1.65 27.25 -11.48
C THR A 54 1.57 28.08 -12.76
N GLY A 55 0.65 27.72 -13.66
CA GLY A 55 0.44 28.45 -14.91
C GLY A 55 1.51 28.19 -15.98
N LYS A 56 2.08 26.98 -16.05
CA LYS A 56 3.02 26.57 -17.12
C LYS A 56 2.51 26.94 -18.52
N THR A 57 1.34 26.44 -18.89
CA THR A 57 0.73 26.71 -20.21
C THR A 57 0.39 28.19 -20.41
N LYS A 58 0.02 28.93 -19.35
CA LYS A 58 -0.17 30.39 -19.41
C LYS A 58 1.15 31.10 -19.72
N THR A 59 2.24 30.67 -19.10
CA THR A 59 3.61 31.18 -19.32
C THR A 59 4.08 30.87 -20.75
N VAL A 60 3.82 29.66 -21.24
CA VAL A 60 4.13 29.26 -22.62
C VAL A 60 3.33 30.09 -23.62
N SER A 61 2.04 30.31 -23.40
CA SER A 61 1.20 31.14 -24.26
C SER A 61 1.72 32.59 -24.34
N ALA A 62 2.08 33.19 -23.20
CA ALA A 62 2.65 34.53 -23.18
C ALA A 62 4.02 34.60 -23.87
N LEU A 63 4.88 33.59 -23.66
CA LEU A 63 6.15 33.46 -24.37
C LEU A 63 5.95 33.37 -25.89
N LEU A 64 4.99 32.56 -26.34
CA LEU A 64 4.65 32.42 -27.76
C LEU A 64 4.19 33.72 -28.39
N TRP A 65 3.43 34.52 -27.64
CA TRP A 65 3.00 35.84 -28.09
C TRP A 65 4.20 36.78 -28.30
N VAL A 66 5.13 36.86 -27.34
CA VAL A 66 6.33 37.69 -27.52
C VAL A 66 7.20 37.19 -28.67
N LEU A 67 7.40 35.87 -28.80
CA LEU A 67 8.15 35.29 -29.92
C LEU A 67 7.48 35.59 -31.27
N ALA A 68 6.15 35.60 -31.33
CA ALA A 68 5.40 36.00 -32.51
C ALA A 68 5.59 37.50 -32.84
N CYS A 69 5.56 38.39 -31.84
CA CYS A 69 5.86 39.81 -32.03
C CYS A 69 7.29 40.05 -32.54
N LEU A 70 8.25 39.24 -32.08
CA LEU A 70 9.63 39.22 -32.57
C LEU A 70 9.80 38.56 -33.95
N LYS A 71 8.70 38.06 -34.54
CA LYS A 71 8.67 37.31 -35.81
C LYS A 71 9.56 36.06 -35.79
N CYS A 72 9.78 35.49 -34.61
CA CYS A 72 10.56 34.27 -34.45
C CYS A 72 9.71 33.05 -34.81
N ARG A 73 10.14 32.31 -35.83
CA ARG A 73 9.45 31.09 -36.24
C ARG A 73 9.64 29.99 -35.20
N THR A 74 8.54 29.60 -34.56
CA THR A 74 8.56 28.75 -33.35
C THR A 74 7.76 27.47 -33.58
N LEU A 75 8.35 26.34 -33.22
CA LEU A 75 7.66 25.06 -33.16
C LEU A 75 7.31 24.74 -31.70
N THR A 76 6.04 24.50 -31.43
CA THR A 76 5.52 24.09 -30.14
C THR A 76 5.08 22.63 -30.19
N CYS A 77 5.63 21.81 -29.31
CA CYS A 77 5.32 20.39 -29.20
C CYS A 77 4.77 20.05 -27.81
N ALA A 78 3.97 18.99 -27.76
CA ALA A 78 3.60 18.33 -26.51
C ALA A 78 3.48 16.81 -26.74
N PRO A 79 3.50 15.98 -25.68
CA PRO A 79 3.43 14.52 -25.79
C PRO A 79 2.07 14.01 -26.26
N THR A 80 0.98 14.68 -25.88
CA THR A 80 -0.40 14.21 -26.13
C THR A 80 -1.19 15.23 -26.95
N ASN A 81 -2.20 14.76 -27.68
CA ASN A 81 -3.09 15.63 -28.45
C ASN A 81 -3.79 16.67 -27.56
N VAL A 82 -4.27 16.24 -26.38
CA VAL A 82 -4.95 17.11 -25.40
C VAL A 82 -4.02 18.23 -24.93
N ALA A 83 -2.74 17.93 -24.66
CA ALA A 83 -1.78 18.94 -24.22
C ALA A 83 -1.48 19.95 -25.33
N VAL A 84 -1.25 19.51 -26.58
CA VAL A 84 -1.02 20.41 -27.72
C VAL A 84 -2.22 21.31 -27.97
N VAL A 85 -3.42 20.72 -27.97
CA VAL A 85 -4.69 21.44 -28.12
C VAL A 85 -4.85 22.46 -26.99
N GLY A 86 -4.62 22.07 -25.73
CA GLY A 86 -4.72 22.97 -24.58
C GLY A 86 -3.78 24.18 -24.67
N VAL A 87 -2.54 23.99 -25.13
CA VAL A 87 -1.62 25.12 -25.35
C VAL A 87 -2.11 26.02 -26.48
N CYS A 88 -2.59 25.45 -27.59
CA CYS A 88 -3.10 26.21 -28.73
C CYS A 88 -4.36 27.00 -28.38
N THR A 89 -5.33 26.39 -27.71
CA THR A 89 -6.55 27.05 -27.25
C THR A 89 -6.21 28.21 -26.32
N ARG A 90 -5.33 27.97 -25.33
CA ARG A 90 -4.93 29.01 -24.37
C ARG A 90 -4.21 30.18 -25.03
N PHE A 91 -3.43 29.89 -26.07
CA PHE A 91 -2.80 30.93 -26.88
C PHE A 91 -3.83 31.79 -27.60
N LEU A 92 -4.84 31.18 -28.24
CA LEU A 92 -5.89 31.90 -28.96
C LEU A 92 -6.81 32.70 -28.03
N GLU A 93 -7.12 32.17 -26.84
CA GLU A 93 -7.86 32.91 -25.81
C GLU A 93 -7.12 34.20 -25.43
N ASN A 94 -5.84 34.07 -25.05
CA ASN A 94 -5.04 35.23 -24.64
C ASN A 94 -4.75 36.18 -25.81
N LEU A 95 -4.73 35.68 -27.05
CA LEU A 95 -4.51 36.51 -28.24
C LEU A 95 -5.57 37.62 -28.36
N LYS A 96 -6.82 37.35 -27.95
CA LYS A 96 -7.89 38.37 -27.93
C LYS A 96 -7.53 39.51 -26.96
N ASP A 97 -7.13 39.16 -25.73
CA ASP A 97 -6.72 40.13 -24.71
C ASP A 97 -5.48 40.94 -25.13
N PHE A 98 -4.49 40.28 -25.76
CA PHE A 98 -3.30 40.94 -26.27
C PHE A 98 -3.60 41.89 -27.45
N ASN A 99 -4.50 41.50 -28.34
CA ASN A 99 -4.87 42.30 -29.50
C ASN A 99 -5.69 43.56 -29.11
N GLU A 100 -6.45 43.54 -28.00
CA GLU A 100 -7.16 44.73 -27.50
C GLU A 100 -6.22 45.86 -27.04
N HIS A 101 -4.97 45.53 -26.68
CA HIS A 101 -3.99 46.48 -26.15
C HIS A 101 -2.94 46.90 -27.19
N THR A 102 -2.99 46.37 -28.42
CA THR A 102 -2.13 46.77 -29.54
C THR A 102 -2.78 47.87 -30.35
N ASP A 103 -2.65 49.12 -29.89
CA ASP A 103 -2.93 50.29 -30.72
C ASP A 103 -1.64 50.91 -31.30
N ASN A 104 -1.71 51.19 -32.61
CA ASN A 104 -0.94 52.14 -33.42
C ASN A 104 0.36 51.78 -34.16
N ILE A 105 0.99 50.60 -34.05
CA ILE A 105 2.21 50.31 -34.87
C ILE A 105 2.26 48.91 -35.55
N GLY A 106 1.29 48.01 -35.35
CA GLY A 106 1.33 46.70 -36.01
C GLY A 106 -0.05 46.13 -36.25
N LEU A 107 -0.30 45.64 -37.47
CA LEU A 107 -1.49 44.85 -37.81
C LEU A 107 -1.73 43.76 -36.75
N PRO A 108 -2.99 43.48 -36.38
CA PRO A 108 -3.31 42.38 -35.47
C PRO A 108 -2.72 41.06 -35.99
N PHE A 109 -2.21 40.24 -35.08
CA PHE A 109 -1.62 38.95 -35.44
C PHE A 109 -2.67 38.08 -36.16
N SER A 110 -2.42 37.74 -37.43
CA SER A 110 -3.39 36.99 -38.23
C SER A 110 -3.46 35.54 -37.76
N LEU A 111 -4.66 34.96 -37.73
CA LEU A 111 -4.85 33.53 -37.47
C LEU A 111 -4.09 32.67 -38.49
N GLY A 112 -3.83 33.19 -39.69
CA GLY A 112 -3.01 32.55 -40.71
C GLY A 112 -1.56 32.31 -40.29
N ASP A 113 -1.02 33.09 -39.34
CA ASP A 113 0.33 32.91 -38.80
C ASP A 113 0.42 31.74 -37.79
N ILE A 114 -0.72 31.21 -37.35
CA ILE A 114 -0.86 30.12 -36.38
C ILE A 114 -1.27 28.86 -37.13
N LEU A 115 -0.65 27.73 -36.87
CA LEU A 115 -1.03 26.47 -37.49
C LEU A 115 -0.97 25.30 -36.52
N LEU A 116 -2.08 24.61 -36.35
CA LEU A 116 -2.20 23.35 -35.63
C LEU A 116 -2.33 22.20 -36.63
N PHE A 117 -1.50 21.16 -36.50
CA PHE A 117 -1.63 19.97 -37.36
C PHE A 117 -1.46 18.66 -36.59
N GLY A 118 -2.22 17.64 -37.02
CA GLY A 118 -2.23 16.31 -36.43
C GLY A 118 -3.41 15.49 -36.92
N SER A 119 -3.85 14.50 -36.14
CA SER A 119 -5.00 13.65 -36.49
C SER A 119 -6.29 14.26 -35.95
N ARG A 120 -7.20 14.68 -36.83
CA ARG A 120 -8.48 15.30 -36.46
C ARG A 120 -9.30 14.42 -35.51
N SER A 121 -9.40 13.12 -35.77
CA SER A 121 -10.16 12.17 -34.95
C SER A 121 -9.64 12.05 -33.52
N ASN A 122 -8.34 12.30 -33.31
CA ASN A 122 -7.69 12.09 -32.02
C ASN A 122 -7.46 13.40 -31.24
N MET A 123 -7.67 14.56 -31.88
CA MET A 123 -7.45 15.88 -31.31
C MET A 123 -8.73 16.58 -30.83
N ASP A 124 -9.92 16.05 -31.16
CA ASP A 124 -11.21 16.60 -30.74
C ASP A 124 -11.32 18.12 -30.97
N ILE A 125 -11.08 18.53 -32.21
CA ILE A 125 -11.00 19.95 -32.60
C ILE A 125 -12.36 20.62 -32.44
N THR A 126 -12.44 21.58 -31.54
CA THR A 126 -13.61 22.46 -31.32
C THR A 126 -13.74 23.51 -32.43
N GLU A 127 -14.91 24.18 -32.51
CA GLU A 127 -15.15 25.26 -33.46
C GLU A 127 -14.10 26.39 -33.33
N ASP A 128 -13.70 26.73 -32.10
CA ASP A 128 -12.68 27.76 -31.83
C ASP A 128 -11.29 27.45 -32.40
N LEU A 129 -10.96 26.17 -32.60
CA LEU A 129 -9.67 25.72 -33.13
C LEU A 129 -9.71 25.39 -34.61
N GLN A 130 -10.90 25.32 -35.19
CA GLN A 130 -11.11 24.85 -36.54
C GLN A 130 -10.35 25.72 -37.55
N GLU A 131 -10.35 27.05 -37.37
CA GLU A 131 -9.70 28.02 -38.25
C GLU A 131 -8.17 27.92 -38.29
N VAL A 132 -7.56 27.38 -37.22
CA VAL A 132 -6.11 27.15 -37.13
C VAL A 132 -5.70 25.72 -37.46
N PHE A 133 -6.64 24.81 -37.62
CA PHE A 133 -6.37 23.43 -37.97
C PHE A 133 -6.04 23.27 -39.45
N LEU A 134 -4.92 22.61 -39.75
CA LEU A 134 -4.35 22.50 -41.10
C LEU A 134 -5.34 21.96 -42.13
N ASP A 135 -6.03 20.86 -41.85
CA ASP A 135 -6.89 20.22 -42.85
C ASP A 135 -8.09 21.11 -43.21
N PHE A 136 -8.70 21.75 -42.21
CA PHE A 136 -9.80 22.70 -42.43
C PHE A 136 -9.32 23.91 -43.23
N ARG A 137 -8.18 24.50 -42.83
CA ARG A 137 -7.58 25.63 -43.55
C ARG A 137 -7.27 25.30 -45.01
N VAL A 138 -6.77 24.10 -45.29
CA VAL A 138 -6.47 23.65 -46.66
C VAL A 138 -7.75 23.55 -47.49
N ASP A 139 -8.83 23.02 -46.93
CA ASP A 139 -10.11 22.91 -47.63
C ASP A 139 -10.66 24.29 -48.00
N GLU A 140 -10.67 25.25 -47.07
CA GLU A 140 -11.13 26.63 -47.30
C GLU A 140 -10.26 27.36 -48.34
N LEU A 141 -8.93 27.23 -48.26
CA LEU A 141 -8.02 27.88 -49.20
C LEU A 141 -8.09 27.30 -50.61
N VAL A 142 -8.31 25.98 -50.75
CA VAL A 142 -8.47 25.36 -52.07
C VAL A 142 -9.74 25.84 -52.77
N GLU A 143 -10.84 26.05 -52.03
CA GLU A 143 -12.03 26.71 -52.59
C GLU A 143 -11.69 28.15 -53.03
N CYS A 144 -11.00 28.91 -52.17
CA CYS A 144 -10.63 30.30 -52.46
C CYS A 144 -9.66 30.44 -53.64
N PHE A 145 -8.82 29.44 -53.90
CA PHE A 145 -7.90 29.44 -55.05
C PHE A 145 -8.46 28.73 -56.28
N SER A 146 -9.71 28.26 -56.26
CA SER A 146 -10.34 27.62 -57.42
C SER A 146 -10.41 28.54 -58.64
N SER A 147 -10.11 28.03 -59.83
CA SER A 147 -10.16 28.81 -61.07
C SER A 147 -11.59 29.23 -61.48
N SER A 148 -12.60 28.45 -61.09
CA SER A 148 -14.00 28.65 -61.48
C SER A 148 -14.86 29.35 -60.41
N SER A 149 -14.36 29.47 -59.19
CA SER A 149 -15.16 29.93 -58.04
C SER A 149 -14.34 30.62 -56.94
N GLY A 150 -13.03 30.73 -57.11
CA GLY A 150 -12.12 31.37 -56.17
C GLY A 150 -12.00 32.88 -56.32
N TRP A 151 -11.07 33.49 -55.59
CA TRP A 151 -10.95 34.94 -55.38
C TRP A 151 -10.89 35.74 -56.69
N ASN A 152 -10.08 35.29 -57.65
CA ASN A 152 -9.92 35.97 -58.94
C ASN A 152 -11.24 35.97 -59.72
N TYR A 153 -11.91 34.82 -59.80
CA TYR A 153 -13.22 34.70 -60.44
C TYR A 153 -14.30 35.54 -59.73
N ARG A 154 -14.32 35.56 -58.39
CA ARG A 154 -15.30 36.33 -57.60
C ARG A 154 -15.11 37.84 -57.76
N ILE A 155 -13.87 38.34 -57.75
CA ILE A 155 -13.58 39.75 -58.01
C ILE A 155 -13.98 40.11 -59.44
N ALA A 156 -13.58 39.30 -60.43
CA ALA A 156 -13.95 39.52 -61.83
C ALA A 156 -15.47 39.49 -62.07
N SER A 157 -16.21 38.61 -61.37
CA SER A 157 -17.67 38.54 -61.45
C SER A 157 -18.34 39.81 -60.91
N MET A 158 -17.81 40.36 -59.81
CA MET A 158 -18.32 41.61 -59.23
C MET A 158 -18.00 42.82 -60.11
N ILE A 159 -16.80 42.87 -60.69
CA ILE A 159 -16.44 43.91 -61.69
C ILE A 159 -17.41 43.85 -62.86
N SER A 160 -17.64 42.66 -63.43
CA SER A 160 -18.56 42.48 -64.54
C SER A 160 -20.02 42.79 -64.16
N PHE A 161 -20.43 42.56 -62.90
CA PHE A 161 -21.74 43.00 -62.41
C PHE A 161 -21.86 44.53 -62.46
N PHE A 162 -20.86 45.28 -61.98
CA PHE A 162 -20.91 46.74 -61.97
C PHE A 162 -20.71 47.41 -63.35
N GLU A 163 -20.15 46.68 -64.32
CA GLU A 163 -19.94 47.16 -65.70
C GLU A 163 -21.07 46.77 -66.66
N ASP A 164 -21.72 45.62 -66.45
CA ASP A 164 -22.53 44.96 -67.49
C ASP A 164 -23.86 44.37 -66.98
N SER A 165 -24.42 44.91 -65.88
CA SER A 165 -25.67 44.41 -65.27
C SER A 165 -26.90 44.51 -66.17
N ALA A 166 -26.96 45.49 -67.08
CA ALA A 166 -28.12 45.68 -67.97
C ALA A 166 -28.19 44.66 -69.10
N SER A 167 -27.08 44.38 -69.77
CA SER A 167 -27.06 43.38 -70.87
C SER A 167 -27.39 41.97 -70.37
N ARG A 168 -26.99 41.64 -69.13
CA ARG A 168 -27.31 40.38 -68.46
C ARG A 168 -28.80 40.23 -68.17
N TYR A 169 -29.49 41.33 -67.88
CA TYR A 169 -30.95 41.32 -67.72
C TYR A 169 -31.66 41.22 -69.07
N ASP A 170 -31.17 41.93 -70.09
CA ASP A 170 -31.73 41.87 -71.44
C ASP A 170 -31.61 40.45 -72.04
N MET A 171 -30.48 39.77 -71.83
CA MET A 171 -30.31 38.35 -72.20
C MET A 171 -31.26 37.41 -71.45
N LEU A 172 -31.56 37.68 -70.17
CA LEU A 172 -32.51 36.87 -69.38
C LEU A 172 -33.96 37.03 -69.91
N LEU A 173 -34.32 38.23 -70.35
CA LEU A 173 -35.62 38.50 -70.97
C LEU A 173 -35.76 37.84 -72.35
N GLU A 174 -34.66 37.57 -73.05
CA GLU A 174 -34.65 36.86 -74.34
C GLU A 174 -34.74 35.31 -74.20
N ASP A 175 -34.31 34.75 -73.06
CA ASP A 175 -34.18 33.30 -72.85
C ASP A 175 -35.40 32.65 -72.12
N ASP A 176 -36.14 33.41 -71.30
CA ASP A 176 -37.19 32.88 -70.42
C ASP A 176 -38.62 33.15 -70.95
N GLY A 177 -39.08 32.32 -71.88
CA GLY A 177 -40.40 32.44 -72.52
C GLY A 177 -41.62 32.13 -71.63
N LYS A 178 -41.47 31.81 -70.34
CA LYS A 178 -42.59 31.47 -69.42
C LYS A 178 -42.24 31.64 -67.93
N ILE A 179 -42.25 32.86 -67.39
CA ILE A 179 -42.55 33.24 -65.97
C ILE A 179 -42.78 34.77 -65.95
N ASP A 180 -43.59 35.28 -65.01
CA ASP A 180 -43.79 36.73 -64.81
C ASP A 180 -42.45 37.49 -64.74
N PRO A 181 -42.26 38.59 -65.49
CA PRO A 181 -40.97 39.28 -65.55
C PRO A 181 -40.60 39.86 -64.19
N VAL A 182 -39.53 39.33 -63.59
CA VAL A 182 -38.90 39.92 -62.40
C VAL A 182 -38.48 41.34 -62.75
N CYS A 183 -38.87 42.34 -61.95
CA CYS A 183 -38.48 43.73 -62.19
C CYS A 183 -36.95 43.88 -62.18
N PHE A 184 -36.41 44.86 -62.91
CA PHE A 184 -34.96 45.00 -63.07
C PHE A 184 -34.27 45.19 -61.71
N LEU A 185 -34.91 45.94 -60.81
CA LEU A 185 -34.44 46.12 -59.43
C LEU A 185 -34.35 44.82 -58.64
N ASP A 186 -35.35 43.94 -58.72
CA ASP A 186 -35.33 42.66 -58.00
C ASP A 186 -34.29 41.69 -58.56
N PHE A 187 -34.10 41.70 -59.89
CA PHE A 187 -33.01 40.94 -60.53
C PHE A 187 -31.64 41.43 -60.07
N VAL A 188 -31.39 42.74 -60.10
CA VAL A 188 -30.12 43.35 -59.69
C VAL A 188 -29.86 43.11 -58.21
N LYS A 189 -30.86 43.26 -57.33
CA LYS A 189 -30.76 42.95 -55.89
C LYS A 189 -30.34 41.50 -55.67
N LYS A 190 -31.07 40.54 -56.28
CA LYS A 190 -30.79 39.11 -56.12
C LYS A 190 -29.41 38.73 -56.65
N GLN A 191 -29.01 39.28 -57.79
CA GLN A 191 -27.67 39.02 -58.36
C GLN A 191 -26.56 39.66 -57.53
N PHE A 192 -26.77 40.91 -57.07
CA PHE A 192 -25.82 41.59 -56.19
C PHE A 192 -25.63 40.79 -54.90
N ASP A 193 -26.71 40.40 -54.22
CA ASP A 193 -26.63 39.65 -52.96
C ASP A 193 -25.86 38.34 -53.14
N VAL A 194 -26.14 37.58 -54.20
CA VAL A 194 -25.44 36.31 -54.48
C VAL A 194 -23.94 36.54 -54.73
N ILE A 195 -23.58 37.52 -55.55
CA ILE A 195 -22.18 37.78 -55.92
C ILE A 195 -21.42 38.43 -54.75
N ALA A 196 -22.04 39.37 -54.03
CA ALA A 196 -21.47 40.09 -52.90
C ALA A 196 -21.23 39.16 -51.72
N VAL A 197 -22.20 38.30 -51.36
CA VAL A 197 -22.02 37.31 -50.29
C VAL A 197 -20.90 36.33 -50.63
N ALA A 198 -20.85 35.85 -51.87
CA ALA A 198 -19.81 34.93 -52.31
C ALA A 198 -18.41 35.58 -52.31
N LEU A 199 -18.31 36.84 -52.75
CA LEU A 199 -17.07 37.62 -52.73
C LEU A 199 -16.62 37.91 -51.30
N LYS A 200 -17.53 38.40 -50.45
CA LYS A 200 -17.28 38.68 -49.03
C LYS A 200 -16.77 37.43 -48.33
N ARG A 201 -17.43 36.29 -48.50
CA ARG A 201 -17.00 34.99 -47.94
C ARG A 201 -15.59 34.62 -48.40
N CYS A 202 -15.31 34.70 -49.70
CA CYS A 202 -14.00 34.33 -50.25
C CYS A 202 -12.87 35.25 -49.73
N ILE A 203 -13.08 36.57 -49.70
CA ILE A 203 -12.08 37.52 -49.18
C ILE A 203 -11.87 37.33 -47.67
N MET A 204 -12.94 37.10 -46.89
CA MET A 204 -12.81 36.83 -45.46
C MET A 204 -12.07 35.51 -45.18
N ASN A 205 -12.35 34.45 -45.94
CA ASN A 205 -11.61 33.19 -45.82
C ASN A 205 -10.12 33.39 -46.14
N LEU A 206 -9.78 34.14 -47.19
CA LEU A 206 -8.39 34.48 -47.48
C LEU A 206 -7.75 35.29 -46.34
N TRP A 207 -8.47 36.28 -45.81
CA TRP A 207 -8.00 37.13 -44.72
C TRP A 207 -7.70 36.36 -43.44
N VAL A 208 -8.59 35.44 -43.06
CA VAL A 208 -8.46 34.61 -41.85
C VAL A 208 -7.36 33.55 -41.99
N HIS A 209 -7.28 32.90 -43.14
CA HIS A 209 -6.45 31.70 -43.32
C HIS A 209 -5.05 31.97 -43.89
N LEU A 210 -4.81 33.14 -44.51
CA LEU A 210 -3.48 33.51 -44.97
C LEU A 210 -2.72 34.32 -43.91
N PRO A 211 -1.40 34.07 -43.77
CA PRO A 211 -0.53 34.86 -42.91
C PRO A 211 -0.62 36.35 -43.19
N GLY A 212 -0.47 37.20 -42.17
CA GLY A 212 -0.65 38.66 -42.32
C GLY A 212 0.31 39.27 -43.35
N ARG A 213 1.50 38.68 -43.53
CA ARG A 213 2.48 39.08 -44.54
C ARG A 213 2.03 38.92 -45.99
N CYS A 214 0.96 38.17 -46.26
CA CYS A 214 0.38 38.03 -47.59
C CYS A 214 -0.37 39.29 -48.04
N PHE A 215 -0.74 40.17 -47.10
CA PHE A 215 -1.46 41.41 -47.36
C PHE A 215 -0.55 42.61 -47.10
N SER A 216 -0.44 43.50 -48.08
CA SER A 216 0.18 44.82 -47.85
C SER A 216 -0.74 45.69 -46.99
N CYS A 217 -0.19 46.73 -46.34
CA CYS A 217 -1.02 47.69 -45.58
C CYS A 217 -2.10 48.32 -46.48
N ASP A 218 -1.78 48.59 -47.75
CA ASP A 218 -2.72 49.13 -48.73
C ASP A 218 -3.80 48.10 -49.09
N SER A 219 -3.43 46.83 -49.30
CA SER A 219 -4.38 45.74 -49.56
C SER A 219 -5.35 45.54 -48.39
N ALA A 220 -4.87 45.65 -47.14
CA ALA A 220 -5.69 45.56 -45.94
C ALA A 220 -6.74 46.68 -45.87
N ILE A 221 -6.31 47.94 -46.08
CA ILE A 221 -7.20 49.10 -46.11
C ILE A 221 -8.21 48.96 -47.26
N ASN A 222 -7.77 48.54 -48.45
CA ASN A 222 -8.62 48.34 -49.61
C ASN A 222 -9.68 47.25 -49.37
N ILE A 223 -9.32 46.12 -48.73
CA ILE A 223 -10.28 45.06 -48.38
C ILE A 223 -11.33 45.60 -47.42
N SER A 224 -10.92 46.26 -46.33
CA SER A 224 -11.85 46.82 -45.33
C SER A 224 -12.78 47.86 -45.95
N THR A 225 -12.23 48.77 -46.76
CA THR A 225 -13.00 49.81 -47.45
C THR A 225 -13.96 49.20 -48.47
N LEU A 226 -13.53 48.20 -49.24
CA LEU A 226 -14.38 47.52 -50.23
C LEU A 226 -15.59 46.87 -49.55
N LEU A 227 -15.39 46.17 -48.43
CA LEU A 227 -16.48 45.49 -47.72
C LEU A 227 -17.53 46.48 -47.20
N HIS A 228 -17.08 47.60 -46.63
CA HIS A 228 -17.96 48.69 -46.20
C HIS A 228 -18.71 49.31 -47.39
N MET A 229 -18.03 49.50 -48.53
CA MET A 229 -18.65 50.07 -49.73
C MET A 229 -19.66 49.11 -50.37
N LEU A 230 -19.43 47.81 -50.33
CA LEU A 230 -20.40 46.80 -50.77
C LEU A 230 -21.64 46.78 -49.87
N GLU A 231 -21.48 46.90 -48.55
CA GLU A 231 -22.60 47.01 -47.63
C GLU A 231 -23.41 48.30 -47.85
N ASN A 232 -22.73 49.43 -48.04
CA ASN A 232 -23.37 50.69 -48.41
C ASN A 232 -24.14 50.59 -49.73
N PHE A 233 -23.54 49.95 -50.75
CA PHE A 233 -24.20 49.75 -52.03
C PHE A 233 -25.46 48.88 -51.89
N GLY A 234 -25.40 47.80 -51.10
CA GLY A 234 -26.57 46.97 -50.78
C GLY A 234 -27.67 47.75 -50.05
N ALA A 235 -27.32 48.58 -49.08
CA ALA A 235 -28.27 49.43 -48.36
C ALA A 235 -28.96 50.44 -49.30
N LEU A 236 -28.22 51.02 -50.25
CA LEU A 236 -28.77 51.93 -51.26
C LEU A 236 -29.73 51.21 -52.22
N LEU A 237 -29.44 49.95 -52.60
CA LEU A 237 -30.35 49.14 -53.41
C LEU A 237 -31.68 48.86 -52.70
N CYS A 238 -31.69 48.75 -51.38
CA CYS A 238 -32.89 48.50 -50.57
C CYS A 238 -33.73 49.74 -50.28
N ASN A 239 -33.36 50.93 -50.77
CA ASN A 239 -34.10 52.15 -50.53
C ASN A 239 -35.49 52.13 -51.20
N VAL A 240 -36.52 52.57 -50.47
CA VAL A 240 -37.93 52.58 -50.91
C VAL A 240 -38.17 53.55 -52.07
N ASP A 241 -37.37 54.60 -52.19
CA ASP A 241 -37.50 55.63 -53.23
C ASP A 241 -36.82 55.25 -54.57
N LEU A 242 -36.18 54.07 -54.64
CA LEU A 242 -35.43 53.63 -55.82
C LEU A 242 -36.34 52.94 -56.85
N THR A 243 -36.45 53.53 -58.04
CA THR A 243 -37.23 52.99 -59.17
C THR A 243 -36.34 52.26 -60.17
N ASP A 244 -36.91 51.36 -61.00
CA ASP A 244 -36.19 50.65 -62.08
C ASP A 244 -35.47 51.61 -63.05
N GLU A 245 -36.08 52.76 -63.39
CA GLU A 245 -35.45 53.82 -64.20
C GLU A 245 -34.30 54.51 -63.48
N GLY A 246 -34.49 54.85 -62.20
CA GLY A 246 -33.44 55.45 -61.36
C GLY A 246 -32.25 54.50 -61.20
N LEU A 247 -32.49 53.21 -61.03
CA LEU A 247 -31.43 52.19 -60.97
C LEU A 247 -30.66 52.08 -62.29
N LYS A 248 -31.35 52.08 -63.45
CA LYS A 248 -30.69 52.08 -64.77
C LYS A 248 -29.83 53.33 -64.99
N ARG A 249 -30.20 54.50 -64.42
CA ARG A 249 -29.37 55.72 -64.44
C ARG A 249 -28.18 55.61 -63.49
N GLY A 250 -28.38 55.16 -62.26
CA GLY A 250 -27.33 55.01 -61.25
C GLY A 250 -26.29 53.92 -61.55
N LEU A 251 -26.65 52.90 -62.35
CA LEU A 251 -25.72 51.89 -62.87
C LEU A 251 -25.04 52.30 -64.19
N GLY A 252 -25.39 53.47 -64.75
CA GLY A 252 -24.81 53.97 -66.01
C GLY A 252 -25.31 53.26 -67.27
N CYS A 253 -26.45 52.56 -67.21
CA CYS A 253 -26.99 51.76 -68.31
C CYS A 253 -27.75 52.60 -69.35
N LEU A 254 -28.18 53.81 -69.00
CA LEU A 254 -28.79 54.75 -69.93
C LEU A 254 -27.72 55.69 -70.48
N SER A 255 -27.34 55.50 -71.75
CA SER A 255 -26.55 56.52 -72.46
C SER A 255 -27.36 57.83 -72.49
N THR A 256 -26.73 58.94 -72.10
CA THR A 256 -27.31 60.30 -72.05
C THR A 256 -27.71 60.86 -73.43
N VAL A 257 -27.84 60.03 -74.46
CA VAL A 257 -27.89 60.48 -75.85
C VAL A 257 -29.31 60.63 -76.40
N ASN A 258 -30.35 59.97 -75.87
CA ASN A 258 -31.69 60.04 -76.48
C ASN A 258 -32.86 60.14 -75.47
N SER A 259 -32.93 61.21 -74.67
CA SER A 259 -34.16 61.54 -73.93
C SER A 259 -34.38 63.05 -73.87
N VAL A 260 -35.40 63.52 -74.59
CA VAL A 260 -35.91 64.90 -74.58
C VAL A 260 -36.83 65.08 -73.36
N CYS A 261 -36.29 64.94 -72.14
CA CYS A 261 -36.79 65.52 -70.88
C CYS A 261 -35.88 65.08 -69.72
N ALA A 262 -34.82 65.84 -69.42
CA ALA A 262 -33.95 65.52 -68.28
C ALA A 262 -34.66 65.87 -66.96
N GLN A 263 -35.28 64.88 -66.31
CA GLN A 263 -35.64 65.01 -64.89
C GLN A 263 -34.36 65.15 -64.05
N PRO A 264 -34.36 65.95 -62.96
CA PRO A 264 -33.21 66.06 -62.09
C PRO A 264 -32.86 64.70 -61.48
N VAL A 265 -31.61 64.28 -61.66
CA VAL A 265 -31.03 63.08 -61.05
C VAL A 265 -31.25 63.15 -59.53
N SER A 266 -31.95 62.16 -58.97
CA SER A 266 -32.18 62.10 -57.52
C SER A 266 -30.86 62.02 -56.74
N SER A 267 -30.83 62.44 -55.48
CA SER A 267 -29.62 62.34 -54.64
C SER A 267 -29.12 60.89 -54.54
N ILE A 268 -30.07 59.94 -54.48
CA ILE A 268 -29.84 58.49 -54.39
C ILE A 268 -29.14 57.96 -55.66
N GLU A 269 -29.52 58.41 -56.86
CA GLU A 269 -28.87 58.01 -58.11
C GLU A 269 -27.39 58.40 -58.16
N LYS A 270 -27.04 59.60 -57.65
CA LYS A 270 -25.64 60.06 -57.57
C LYS A 270 -24.84 59.30 -56.52
N GLU A 271 -25.45 59.00 -55.38
CA GLU A 271 -24.82 58.19 -54.33
C GLU A 271 -24.58 56.76 -54.81
N LEU A 272 -25.51 56.17 -55.57
CA LEU A 272 -25.38 54.83 -56.13
C LEU A 272 -24.26 54.76 -57.18
N ASP A 273 -24.18 55.72 -58.10
CA ASP A 273 -23.09 55.78 -59.10
C ASP A 273 -21.72 56.06 -58.45
N GLY A 274 -21.70 56.91 -57.41
CA GLY A 274 -20.51 57.18 -56.61
C GLY A 274 -20.01 55.94 -55.86
N ALA A 275 -20.91 55.19 -55.22
CA ALA A 275 -20.60 53.93 -54.55
C ALA A 275 -20.12 52.86 -55.55
N ARG A 276 -20.81 52.71 -56.68
CA ARG A 276 -20.43 51.81 -57.79
C ARG A 276 -19.02 52.09 -58.29
N SER A 277 -18.73 53.34 -58.65
CA SER A 277 -17.43 53.76 -59.19
C SER A 277 -16.30 53.54 -58.18
N SER A 278 -16.57 53.78 -56.90
CA SER A 278 -15.61 53.55 -55.81
C SER A 278 -15.35 52.05 -55.60
N CYS A 279 -16.39 51.21 -55.58
CA CYS A 279 -16.27 49.75 -55.52
C CYS A 279 -15.47 49.21 -56.72
N LEU A 280 -15.78 49.66 -57.93
CA LEU A 280 -15.11 49.22 -59.16
C LEU A 280 -13.61 49.54 -59.12
N LYS A 281 -13.24 50.74 -58.68
CA LYS A 281 -11.84 51.14 -58.51
C LYS A 281 -11.12 50.23 -57.51
N LEU A 282 -11.69 50.04 -56.32
CA LEU A 282 -11.12 49.18 -55.29
C LEU A 282 -10.99 47.72 -55.72
N LEU A 283 -11.98 47.18 -56.46
CA LEU A 283 -11.93 45.82 -56.99
C LEU A 283 -10.80 45.63 -58.00
N LYS A 284 -10.59 46.61 -58.91
CA LYS A 284 -9.47 46.59 -59.87
C LYS A 284 -8.12 46.72 -59.16
N ASP A 285 -8.02 47.61 -58.18
CA ASP A 285 -6.81 47.79 -57.38
C ASP A 285 -6.47 46.51 -56.56
N LEU A 286 -7.48 45.83 -56.01
CA LEU A 286 -7.32 44.55 -55.32
C LEU A 286 -6.91 43.42 -56.25
N LEU A 287 -7.49 43.34 -57.46
CA LEU A 287 -7.13 42.34 -58.45
C LEU A 287 -5.65 42.43 -58.86
N HIS A 288 -5.10 43.65 -58.91
CA HIS A 288 -3.68 43.87 -59.25
C HIS A 288 -2.74 43.74 -58.05
N SER A 289 -3.19 44.04 -56.82
CA SER A 289 -2.34 44.01 -55.62
C SER A 289 -2.27 42.65 -54.93
N LEU A 290 -3.30 41.79 -55.07
CA LEU A 290 -3.31 40.44 -54.49
C LEU A 290 -2.47 39.48 -55.34
N ASN A 291 -1.20 39.30 -54.98
CA ASN A 291 -0.29 38.35 -55.62
C ASN A 291 -0.51 36.91 -55.11
N LEU A 292 -1.71 36.37 -55.35
CA LEU A 292 -2.13 35.04 -54.89
C LEU A 292 -2.28 34.06 -56.06
N PRO A 293 -2.06 32.76 -55.87
CA PRO A 293 -2.17 31.78 -56.96
C PRO A 293 -3.65 31.46 -57.29
N THR A 294 -3.86 30.82 -58.44
CA THR A 294 -5.15 30.25 -58.88
C THR A 294 -4.94 28.82 -59.38
N GLY A 295 -5.93 27.95 -59.16
CA GLY A 295 -5.92 26.54 -59.59
C GLY A 295 -4.96 25.65 -58.79
N VAL A 296 -4.80 25.86 -57.48
CA VAL A 296 -3.89 25.05 -56.65
C VAL A 296 -4.56 23.77 -56.16
N ASN A 297 -3.77 22.73 -55.89
CA ASN A 297 -4.24 21.48 -55.29
C ASN A 297 -4.06 21.49 -53.76
N LYS A 298 -4.69 20.52 -53.08
CA LYS A 298 -4.60 20.36 -51.61
C LYS A 298 -3.16 20.24 -51.10
N ASN A 299 -2.30 19.49 -51.79
CA ASN A 299 -0.90 19.30 -51.37
C ASN A 299 -0.12 20.62 -51.40
N TRP A 300 -0.32 21.44 -52.43
CA TRP A 300 0.31 22.75 -52.54
C TRP A 300 -0.16 23.67 -51.40
N ALA A 301 -1.48 23.74 -51.16
CA ALA A 301 -2.05 24.55 -50.08
C ALA A 301 -1.53 24.10 -48.70
N GLN A 302 -1.44 22.78 -48.48
CA GLN A 302 -0.91 22.22 -47.23
C GLN A 302 0.56 22.61 -47.01
N ASN A 303 1.40 22.47 -48.04
CA ASN A 303 2.80 22.88 -47.98
C ASN A 303 2.92 24.39 -47.75
N TYR A 304 2.10 25.18 -48.44
CA TYR A 304 2.09 26.63 -48.31
C TYR A 304 1.73 27.07 -46.88
N CYS A 305 0.69 26.50 -46.28
CA CYS A 305 0.29 26.80 -44.90
C CYS A 305 1.42 26.49 -43.91
N ILE A 306 2.02 25.30 -44.00
CA ILE A 306 3.12 24.89 -43.11
C ILE A 306 4.32 25.80 -43.29
N CYS A 307 4.75 26.06 -44.54
CA CYS A 307 5.92 26.89 -44.83
C CYS A 307 5.74 28.34 -44.37
N ASN A 308 4.51 28.87 -44.40
CA ASN A 308 4.28 30.27 -44.12
C ASN A 308 3.83 30.60 -42.69
N ALA A 309 3.40 29.61 -41.90
CA ALA A 309 3.07 29.82 -40.50
C ALA A 309 4.30 30.22 -39.66
N THR A 310 4.07 31.15 -38.73
CA THR A 310 5.06 31.65 -37.76
C THR A 310 5.09 30.77 -36.51
N LEU A 311 3.91 30.39 -36.00
CA LEU A 311 3.75 29.49 -34.87
C LEU A 311 3.13 28.18 -35.32
N LEU A 312 3.82 27.07 -35.06
CA LEU A 312 3.33 25.73 -35.38
C LEU A 312 3.10 24.92 -34.12
N PHE A 313 1.99 24.20 -34.06
CA PHE A 313 1.59 23.32 -32.97
C PHE A 313 1.38 21.91 -33.49
N CYS A 314 2.04 20.94 -32.86
CA CYS A 314 1.84 19.52 -33.15
C CYS A 314 2.27 18.65 -31.98
N THR A 315 1.98 17.35 -32.01
CA THR A 315 2.61 16.44 -31.05
C THR A 315 4.09 16.26 -31.38
N THR A 316 4.89 15.87 -30.39
CA THR A 316 6.32 15.59 -30.58
C THR A 316 6.55 14.57 -31.69
N SER A 317 5.75 13.50 -31.75
CA SER A 317 5.80 12.52 -32.83
C SER A 317 5.39 13.09 -34.19
N SER A 318 4.36 13.96 -34.25
CA SER A 318 3.87 14.52 -35.51
C SER A 318 4.85 15.52 -36.14
N SER A 319 5.77 16.07 -35.36
CA SER A 319 6.85 16.92 -35.87
C SER A 319 7.69 16.23 -36.96
N TYR A 320 7.66 14.89 -37.04
CA TYR A 320 8.37 14.15 -38.09
C TYR A 320 8.00 14.60 -39.51
N ARG A 321 6.75 15.04 -39.72
CA ARG A 321 6.24 15.50 -41.02
C ARG A 321 7.05 16.67 -41.58
N LEU A 322 7.69 17.44 -40.71
CA LEU A 322 8.47 18.62 -41.06
C LEU A 322 9.85 18.28 -41.64
N HIS A 323 10.39 17.07 -41.43
CA HIS A 323 11.71 16.66 -41.94
C HIS A 323 11.79 16.54 -43.46
N HIS A 324 10.67 16.21 -44.10
CA HIS A 324 10.60 15.96 -45.54
C HIS A 324 10.18 17.21 -46.35
N MET A 325 10.06 18.36 -45.68
CA MET A 325 9.59 19.59 -46.30
C MET A 325 10.73 20.60 -46.45
N GLU A 326 10.73 21.34 -47.56
CA GLU A 326 11.61 22.50 -47.75
C GLU A 326 11.02 23.71 -47.02
N ILE A 327 11.16 23.71 -45.71
CA ILE A 327 10.69 24.78 -44.82
C ILE A 327 11.82 25.69 -44.39
N ALA A 328 11.50 26.97 -44.16
CA ALA A 328 12.40 27.90 -43.49
C ALA A 328 12.81 27.34 -42.10
N PRO A 329 13.99 27.70 -41.58
CA PRO A 329 14.45 27.17 -40.30
C PRO A 329 13.53 27.55 -39.12
N PHE A 330 13.41 26.66 -38.14
CA PHE A 330 12.81 27.00 -36.84
C PHE A 330 13.89 27.55 -35.93
N GLU A 331 13.65 28.70 -35.31
CA GLU A 331 14.63 29.32 -34.41
C GLU A 331 14.47 28.81 -32.98
N VAL A 332 13.23 28.55 -32.57
CA VAL A 332 12.87 28.15 -31.20
C VAL A 332 12.00 26.89 -31.24
N LEU A 333 12.35 25.91 -30.40
CA LEU A 333 11.52 24.75 -30.08
C LEU A 333 11.04 24.88 -28.64
N ILE A 334 9.72 24.87 -28.45
CA ILE A 334 9.11 24.81 -27.12
C ILE A 334 8.45 23.44 -26.98
N VAL A 335 8.75 22.74 -25.90
CA VAL A 335 8.09 21.48 -25.58
C VAL A 335 7.36 21.61 -24.25
N ASP A 336 6.03 21.65 -24.29
CA ASP A 336 5.20 21.61 -23.08
C ASP A 336 5.02 20.16 -22.61
N GLU A 337 4.83 19.98 -21.31
CA GLU A 337 4.81 18.67 -20.65
C GLU A 337 6.03 17.79 -20.99
N ALA A 338 7.21 18.41 -21.14
CA ALA A 338 8.46 17.77 -21.55
C ALA A 338 8.90 16.63 -20.62
N ALA A 339 8.45 16.62 -19.37
CA ALA A 339 8.70 15.55 -18.41
C ALA A 339 8.06 14.20 -18.81
N GLN A 340 6.98 14.25 -19.62
CA GLN A 340 6.27 13.08 -20.14
C GLN A 340 6.79 12.60 -21.51
N VAL A 341 7.70 13.36 -22.15
CA VAL A 341 8.23 13.03 -23.47
C VAL A 341 9.44 12.12 -23.32
N ARG A 342 9.41 10.94 -23.95
CA ARG A 342 10.58 10.03 -23.98
C ARG A 342 11.74 10.72 -24.67
N GLU A 343 12.95 10.47 -24.21
CA GLU A 343 14.14 11.09 -24.80
C GLU A 343 14.26 10.84 -26.31
N CYS A 344 14.03 9.61 -26.76
CA CYS A 344 14.07 9.28 -28.20
C CYS A 344 12.98 9.99 -29.01
N GLU A 345 11.84 10.31 -28.39
CA GLU A 345 10.75 11.03 -29.02
C GLU A 345 11.08 12.52 -29.16
N LEU A 346 11.71 13.11 -28.14
CA LEU A 346 12.18 14.49 -28.18
C LEU A 346 13.28 14.72 -29.23
N VAL A 347 14.05 13.69 -29.59
CA VAL A 347 15.05 13.77 -30.67
C VAL A 347 14.39 14.07 -32.03
N ILE A 348 13.13 13.71 -32.25
CA ILE A 348 12.43 13.95 -33.52
C ILE A 348 12.41 15.44 -33.88
N PRO A 349 11.90 16.36 -33.03
CA PRO A 349 11.96 17.79 -33.33
C PRO A 349 13.37 18.39 -33.18
N LEU A 350 14.23 17.84 -32.31
CA LEU A 350 15.61 18.35 -32.15
C LEU A 350 16.48 18.17 -33.41
N ARG A 351 16.12 17.23 -34.30
CA ARG A 351 16.82 17.02 -35.57
C ARG A 351 16.41 18.00 -36.67
N LEU A 352 15.42 18.87 -36.43
CA LEU A 352 15.00 19.86 -37.41
C LEU A 352 16.14 20.85 -37.70
N ARG A 353 16.23 21.30 -38.96
CA ARG A 353 17.37 22.10 -39.41
C ARG A 353 17.38 23.47 -38.72
N TRP A 354 18.58 23.92 -38.33
CA TRP A 354 18.90 25.26 -37.84
C TRP A 354 18.18 25.68 -36.55
N LEU A 355 17.78 24.71 -35.72
CA LEU A 355 17.25 24.98 -34.39
C LEU A 355 18.31 25.65 -33.50
N LYS A 356 18.05 26.87 -33.02
CA LYS A 356 18.99 27.63 -32.19
C LYS A 356 18.70 27.48 -30.71
N HIS A 357 17.42 27.54 -30.32
CA HIS A 357 17.01 27.56 -28.91
C HIS A 357 15.97 26.47 -28.61
N VAL A 358 16.11 25.86 -27.43
CA VAL A 358 15.19 24.83 -26.93
C VAL A 358 14.68 25.21 -25.55
N VAL A 359 13.37 25.22 -25.38
CA VAL A 359 12.70 25.47 -24.11
C VAL A 359 11.90 24.23 -23.74
N LEU A 360 12.31 23.57 -22.66
CA LEU A 360 11.61 22.41 -22.12
C LEU A 360 10.80 22.85 -20.89
N VAL A 361 9.48 22.68 -20.95
CA VAL A 361 8.55 23.07 -19.89
C VAL A 361 7.91 21.82 -19.32
N GLY A 362 8.00 21.62 -18.01
CA GLY A 362 7.49 20.37 -17.41
C GLY A 362 7.63 20.28 -15.90
N ASP A 363 7.29 19.10 -15.39
CA ASP A 363 7.34 18.75 -13.98
C ASP A 363 7.77 17.28 -13.80
N ASP A 364 9.00 17.06 -13.35
CA ASP A 364 9.57 15.72 -13.11
C ASP A 364 8.98 15.00 -11.87
N CYS A 365 8.23 15.72 -11.04
CA CYS A 365 7.49 15.16 -9.91
C CYS A 365 6.09 14.63 -10.32
N GLN A 366 5.66 14.83 -11.58
CA GLN A 366 4.45 14.22 -12.15
C GLN A 366 4.79 13.00 -13.01
N LEU A 367 3.76 12.33 -13.55
CA LEU A 367 3.88 11.09 -14.31
C LEU A 367 4.92 11.18 -15.43
N SER A 368 5.82 10.20 -15.46
CA SER A 368 6.77 9.96 -16.54
C SER A 368 6.10 9.34 -17.76
N ALA A 369 6.85 9.20 -18.86
CA ALA A 369 6.35 8.61 -20.09
C ALA A 369 5.85 7.16 -19.88
N MET A 370 4.70 6.83 -20.46
CA MET A 370 4.14 5.48 -20.36
C MET A 370 5.00 4.46 -21.13
N VAL A 371 5.50 3.44 -20.41
CA VAL A 371 6.27 2.32 -20.98
C VAL A 371 5.58 1.01 -20.60
N LYS A 372 5.09 0.27 -21.61
CA LYS A 372 4.40 -1.02 -21.42
C LYS A 372 5.34 -2.15 -21.00
N SER A 373 6.55 -2.18 -21.55
CA SER A 373 7.55 -3.21 -21.24
C SER A 373 8.20 -2.94 -19.88
N LYS A 374 8.06 -3.88 -18.94
CA LYS A 374 8.69 -3.79 -17.62
C LYS A 374 10.22 -3.75 -17.74
N VAL A 375 10.81 -4.54 -18.63
CA VAL A 375 12.26 -4.55 -18.91
C VAL A 375 12.74 -3.17 -19.37
N CYS A 376 12.00 -2.51 -20.27
CA CYS A 376 12.37 -1.17 -20.72
C CYS A 376 12.20 -0.12 -19.60
N LYS A 377 11.18 -0.26 -18.74
CA LYS A 377 10.99 0.63 -17.57
C LYS A 377 12.16 0.49 -16.60
N GLU A 378 12.59 -0.74 -16.30
CA GLU A 378 13.75 -1.05 -15.45
C GLU A 378 15.07 -0.55 -16.05
N ALA A 379 15.20 -0.56 -17.39
CA ALA A 379 16.35 0.02 -18.10
C ALA A 379 16.33 1.56 -18.18
N GLY A 380 15.34 2.23 -17.57
CA GLY A 380 15.24 3.69 -17.54
C GLY A 380 14.65 4.33 -18.80
N PHE A 381 14.03 3.57 -19.71
CA PHE A 381 13.46 4.09 -20.97
C PHE A 381 12.31 5.10 -20.76
N ALA A 382 11.68 5.09 -19.59
CA ALA A 382 10.64 6.06 -19.21
C ALA A 382 11.21 7.45 -18.87
N THR A 383 12.53 7.58 -18.70
CA THR A 383 13.18 8.82 -18.28
C THR A 383 13.23 9.84 -19.42
N SER A 384 12.49 10.94 -19.27
CA SER A 384 12.52 12.06 -20.21
C SER A 384 13.87 12.80 -20.17
N LEU A 385 14.17 13.55 -21.25
CA LEU A 385 15.34 14.44 -21.24
C LEU A 385 15.20 15.52 -20.15
N PHE A 386 13.99 16.02 -19.92
CA PHE A 386 13.71 16.96 -18.83
C PHE A 386 14.12 16.35 -17.48
N GLY A 387 13.62 15.15 -17.15
CA GLY A 387 13.95 14.47 -15.91
C GLY A 387 15.45 14.21 -15.76
N ARG A 388 16.13 13.78 -16.84
CA ARG A 388 17.58 13.55 -16.82
C ARG A 388 18.38 14.83 -16.59
N LEU A 389 17.99 15.93 -17.22
CA LEU A 389 18.64 17.23 -17.00
C LEU A 389 18.43 17.74 -15.57
N VAL A 390 17.26 17.50 -14.98
CA VAL A 390 17.02 17.79 -13.56
C VAL A 390 17.92 16.93 -12.66
N MET A 391 18.06 15.63 -12.93
CA MET A 391 18.99 14.74 -12.20
C MET A 391 20.45 15.19 -12.30
N LEU A 392 20.84 15.74 -13.46
CA LEU A 392 22.17 16.32 -13.69
C LEU A 392 22.34 17.72 -13.08
N LYS A 393 21.34 18.22 -12.32
CA LYS A 393 21.33 19.54 -11.69
C LYS A 393 21.48 20.69 -12.69
N PHE A 394 20.93 20.52 -13.88
CA PHE A 394 20.86 21.61 -14.87
C PHE A 394 19.97 22.75 -14.33
N ASP A 395 20.39 23.99 -14.56
CA ASP A 395 19.67 25.17 -14.07
C ASP A 395 18.25 25.22 -14.65
N LYS A 396 17.26 25.35 -13.76
CA LYS A 396 15.84 25.41 -14.10
C LYS A 396 15.18 26.64 -13.49
N HIS A 397 14.34 27.30 -14.27
CA HIS A 397 13.49 28.40 -13.79
C HIS A 397 12.26 27.82 -13.11
N LEU A 398 12.14 28.01 -11.79
CA LEU A 398 10.99 27.55 -11.01
C LEU A 398 9.84 28.56 -11.07
N LEU A 399 8.66 28.10 -11.51
CA LEU A 399 7.40 28.81 -11.32
C LEU A 399 6.90 28.53 -9.91
N ASN A 400 6.96 29.52 -9.02
CA ASN A 400 6.85 29.30 -7.58
C ASN A 400 5.49 29.66 -6.97
N ILE A 401 4.48 30.03 -7.76
CA ILE A 401 3.13 30.38 -7.25
C ILE A 401 2.08 29.52 -7.95
N GLN A 402 1.24 28.82 -7.19
CA GLN A 402 0.12 28.01 -7.68
C GLN A 402 -1.21 28.78 -7.56
N TYR A 403 -2.05 28.69 -8.59
CA TYR A 403 -3.31 29.44 -8.74
C TYR A 403 -4.55 28.54 -8.80
N ARG A 404 -4.42 27.24 -8.51
CA ARG A 404 -5.45 26.23 -8.77
C ARG A 404 -6.08 25.70 -7.49
N MET A 405 -5.25 25.16 -6.61
CA MET A 405 -5.68 24.37 -5.46
C MET A 405 -6.00 25.29 -4.30
N ASN A 406 -7.05 24.96 -3.54
CA ASN A 406 -7.23 25.54 -2.21
C ASN A 406 -5.98 25.26 -1.33
N PRO A 407 -5.54 26.20 -0.47
CA PRO A 407 -4.38 26.01 0.40
C PRO A 407 -4.40 24.73 1.25
N CYS A 408 -5.58 24.27 1.68
CA CYS A 408 -5.72 23.01 2.43
C CYS A 408 -5.37 21.77 1.59
N ILE A 409 -5.45 21.86 0.26
CA ILE A 409 -5.10 20.81 -0.68
C ILE A 409 -3.62 20.91 -1.06
N SER A 410 -3.13 22.11 -1.39
CA SER A 410 -1.73 22.34 -1.85
C SER A 410 -0.69 22.09 -0.76
N LEU A 411 -1.05 22.22 0.51
CA LEU A 411 -0.14 22.12 1.65
C LEU A 411 0.68 20.82 1.66
N PHE A 412 0.02 19.66 1.54
CA PHE A 412 0.70 18.36 1.60
C PHE A 412 1.58 18.10 0.38
N PRO A 413 1.10 18.24 -0.88
CA PRO A 413 1.95 18.07 -2.06
C PRO A 413 3.16 19.01 -2.07
N ASN A 414 2.99 20.27 -1.65
CA ASN A 414 4.09 21.23 -1.56
C ASN A 414 5.17 20.81 -0.56
N ALA A 415 4.76 20.31 0.62
CA ALA A 415 5.69 19.82 1.62
C ALA A 415 6.42 18.54 1.18
N GLN A 416 5.69 17.58 0.59
CA GLN A 416 6.23 16.25 0.28
C GLN A 416 7.05 16.22 -1.03
N PHE A 417 6.57 16.88 -2.09
CA PHE A 417 7.16 16.75 -3.43
C PHE A 417 7.98 17.96 -3.86
N TYR A 418 7.78 19.14 -3.25
CA TYR A 418 8.33 20.40 -3.75
C TYR A 418 9.11 21.21 -2.70
N GLU A 419 9.54 20.57 -1.60
CA GLU A 419 10.39 21.16 -0.56
C GLU A 419 9.86 22.49 0.02
N ARG A 420 8.53 22.69 0.02
CA ARG A 420 7.87 23.93 0.46
C ARG A 420 8.27 25.18 -0.32
N LYS A 421 8.74 25.03 -1.57
CA LYS A 421 9.16 26.14 -2.43
C LYS A 421 7.99 26.82 -3.16
N ILE A 422 6.77 26.29 -3.06
CA ILE A 422 5.60 26.79 -3.77
C ILE A 422 4.73 27.64 -2.85
N LEU A 423 4.24 28.75 -3.36
CA LEU A 423 3.35 29.68 -2.70
C LEU A 423 1.94 29.59 -3.30
N ASP A 424 0.94 29.93 -2.50
CA ASP A 424 -0.45 30.02 -2.97
C ASP A 424 -0.74 31.43 -3.52
N GLY A 425 -1.39 31.49 -4.69
CA GLY A 425 -1.75 32.75 -5.34
C GLY A 425 -2.85 33.53 -4.60
N SER A 426 -2.92 34.84 -4.83
CA SER A 426 -3.92 35.71 -4.20
C SER A 426 -5.37 35.31 -4.52
N ASN A 427 -5.60 34.68 -5.68
CA ASN A 427 -6.91 34.18 -6.07
C ASN A 427 -7.39 33.04 -5.15
N VAL A 428 -6.53 32.07 -4.82
CA VAL A 428 -6.89 30.91 -3.98
C VAL A 428 -6.89 31.24 -2.49
N LEU A 429 -6.14 32.28 -2.09
CA LEU A 429 -6.16 32.82 -0.73
C LEU A 429 -7.41 33.67 -0.45
N SER A 430 -8.12 34.12 -1.50
CA SER A 430 -9.33 34.91 -1.34
C SER A 430 -10.44 34.09 -0.65
N PRO A 431 -11.12 34.61 0.39
CA PRO A 431 -12.28 33.96 1.00
C PRO A 431 -13.42 33.69 0.00
N SER A 432 -13.49 34.44 -1.11
CA SER A 432 -14.47 34.23 -2.17
C SER A 432 -14.20 32.98 -2.99
N TYR A 433 -12.98 32.44 -3.01
CA TYR A 433 -12.59 31.32 -3.87
C TYR A 433 -13.36 30.04 -3.57
N ASN A 434 -13.63 29.78 -2.29
CA ASN A 434 -14.34 28.56 -1.85
C ASN A 434 -15.76 28.82 -1.34
N LYS A 435 -16.28 30.05 -1.50
CA LYS A 435 -17.56 30.48 -0.91
C LYS A 435 -18.71 29.53 -1.26
N ASP A 436 -18.79 29.13 -2.53
CA ASP A 436 -19.88 28.32 -3.06
C ASP A 436 -19.78 26.83 -2.68
N TYR A 437 -18.64 26.41 -2.13
CA TYR A 437 -18.35 25.02 -1.75
C TYR A 437 -18.43 24.77 -0.23
N THR A 438 -18.66 25.83 0.57
CA THR A 438 -18.78 25.74 2.03
C THR A 438 -20.02 24.99 2.50
N CYS A 439 -21.04 24.85 1.65
CA CYS A 439 -22.28 24.15 1.96
C CYS A 439 -22.17 22.62 1.80
N LEU A 440 -21.04 22.12 1.29
CA LEU A 440 -20.79 20.70 1.12
C LEU A 440 -20.56 20.00 2.46
N PRO A 441 -20.90 18.70 2.57
CA PRO A 441 -20.84 17.96 3.84
C PRO A 441 -19.42 17.81 4.41
N PHE A 442 -18.40 17.93 3.57
CA PHE A 442 -17.00 17.79 3.95
C PHE A 442 -16.21 19.02 3.51
N GLY A 443 -15.18 19.37 4.27
CA GLY A 443 -14.30 20.50 3.96
C GLY A 443 -13.47 20.29 2.68
N SER A 444 -12.68 21.30 2.33
CA SER A 444 -11.85 21.31 1.10
C SER A 444 -10.82 20.19 1.02
N TYR A 445 -10.40 19.60 2.14
CA TYR A 445 -9.55 18.42 2.17
C TYR A 445 -10.05 17.47 3.25
N THR A 446 -10.43 16.24 2.87
CA THR A 446 -10.93 15.23 3.80
C THR A 446 -10.47 13.84 3.40
N PHE A 447 -10.00 13.05 4.36
CA PHE A 447 -9.74 11.62 4.22
C PHE A 447 -10.89 10.84 4.84
N ILE A 448 -11.65 10.11 4.02
CA ILE A 448 -12.78 9.27 4.43
C ILE A 448 -12.27 7.84 4.64
N ASN A 449 -12.10 7.45 5.90
CA ASN A 449 -11.62 6.14 6.30
C ASN A 449 -12.73 5.09 6.19
N LEU A 450 -12.47 4.04 5.41
CA LEU A 450 -13.32 2.87 5.22
C LEU A 450 -12.55 1.60 5.61
N THR A 451 -12.87 1.07 6.79
CA THR A 451 -12.30 -0.20 7.29
C THR A 451 -13.00 -1.43 6.72
N ASP A 452 -14.29 -1.29 6.43
CA ASP A 452 -15.18 -2.38 5.99
C ASP A 452 -15.05 -2.78 4.51
N GLY A 453 -14.20 -2.11 3.73
CA GLY A 453 -14.05 -2.38 2.30
C GLY A 453 -13.12 -3.57 2.03
N ARG A 454 -13.52 -4.45 1.11
CA ARG A 454 -12.69 -5.55 0.60
C ARG A 454 -12.23 -5.28 -0.82
N GLU A 455 -10.97 -5.61 -1.10
CA GLU A 455 -10.42 -5.55 -2.46
C GLU A 455 -10.64 -6.89 -3.18
N ASP A 456 -11.28 -6.83 -4.35
CA ASP A 456 -11.56 -8.00 -5.19
C ASP A 456 -10.95 -7.86 -6.59
N THR A 457 -10.72 -8.99 -7.24
CA THR A 457 -10.31 -9.08 -8.66
C THR A 457 -11.47 -9.53 -9.53
N GLU A 458 -11.76 -8.80 -10.61
CA GLU A 458 -12.79 -9.20 -11.57
C GLU A 458 -12.21 -10.18 -12.61
N GLY A 459 -12.71 -11.41 -12.64
CA GLY A 459 -12.37 -12.42 -13.66
C GLY A 459 -10.90 -12.84 -13.69
N THR A 460 -10.38 -13.14 -14.89
CA THR A 460 -8.99 -13.58 -15.15
C THR A 460 -7.96 -12.44 -15.18
N GLY A 461 -8.33 -11.22 -14.79
CA GLY A 461 -7.48 -10.02 -14.87
C GLY A 461 -6.80 -9.61 -13.55
N ASN A 462 -5.65 -8.94 -13.64
CA ASN A 462 -4.88 -8.43 -12.50
C ASN A 462 -5.39 -7.08 -11.92
N SER A 463 -6.53 -6.54 -12.37
CA SER A 463 -7.07 -5.25 -11.90
C SER A 463 -8.00 -5.44 -10.70
N ARG A 464 -7.97 -4.50 -9.76
CA ARG A 464 -8.69 -4.58 -8.48
C ARG A 464 -9.84 -3.58 -8.39
N ARG A 465 -10.86 -3.90 -7.61
CA ARG A 465 -11.98 -3.02 -7.26
C ARG A 465 -12.39 -3.21 -5.80
N ASN A 466 -13.12 -2.24 -5.26
CA ASN A 466 -13.66 -2.27 -3.90
C ASN A 466 -15.08 -1.70 -3.94
N MET A 467 -16.08 -2.58 -3.84
CA MET A 467 -17.48 -2.23 -4.04
C MET A 467 -18.06 -1.34 -2.92
N VAL A 468 -17.47 -1.41 -1.72
CA VAL A 468 -17.83 -0.52 -0.60
C VAL A 468 -17.40 0.91 -0.92
N GLU A 469 -16.17 1.11 -1.39
CA GLU A 469 -15.72 2.42 -1.87
C GLU A 469 -16.60 2.92 -3.01
N VAL A 470 -16.97 2.07 -3.98
CA VAL A 470 -17.86 2.46 -5.09
C VAL A 470 -19.18 3.03 -4.56
N ALA A 471 -19.82 2.38 -3.60
CA ALA A 471 -21.10 2.85 -3.08
C ALA A 471 -20.99 4.12 -2.25
N VAL A 472 -19.92 4.27 -1.47
CA VAL A 472 -19.63 5.52 -0.75
C VAL A 472 -19.41 6.65 -1.75
N VAL A 473 -18.61 6.45 -2.80
CA VAL A 473 -18.39 7.44 -3.87
C VAL A 473 -19.71 7.86 -4.52
N LEU A 474 -20.59 6.92 -4.87
CA LEU A 474 -21.92 7.24 -5.44
C LEU A 474 -22.80 8.01 -4.46
N HIS A 475 -22.73 7.69 -3.17
CA HIS A 475 -23.44 8.42 -2.12
C HIS A 475 -22.93 9.85 -1.96
N LEU A 476 -21.60 10.05 -2.04
CA LEU A 476 -20.99 11.38 -2.03
C LEU A 476 -21.45 12.21 -3.23
N ILE A 477 -21.42 11.65 -4.44
CA ILE A 477 -21.91 12.32 -5.66
C ILE A 477 -23.38 12.72 -5.50
N HIS A 478 -24.23 11.83 -5.00
CA HIS A 478 -25.64 12.12 -4.75
C HIS A 478 -25.86 13.23 -3.70
N THR A 479 -25.00 13.28 -2.68
CA THR A 479 -25.06 14.31 -1.64
C THR A 479 -24.60 15.67 -2.18
N ILE A 480 -23.57 15.69 -3.03
CA ILE A 480 -23.15 16.87 -3.76
C ILE A 480 -24.30 17.34 -4.66
N PHE A 481 -24.92 16.43 -5.43
CA PHE A 481 -26.04 16.75 -6.32
C PHE A 481 -27.23 17.38 -5.58
N LYS A 482 -27.59 16.87 -4.39
CA LYS A 482 -28.64 17.48 -3.56
C LYS A 482 -28.28 18.90 -3.09
N SER A 483 -27.01 19.14 -2.81
CA SER A 483 -26.52 20.45 -2.38
C SER A 483 -26.49 21.43 -3.55
N TRP A 484 -26.03 20.95 -4.71
CA TRP A 484 -25.98 21.69 -5.98
C TRP A 484 -27.36 22.14 -6.48
N LYS A 485 -28.40 21.30 -6.35
CA LYS A 485 -29.79 21.67 -6.70
C LYS A 485 -30.32 22.90 -5.97
N ARG A 486 -29.67 23.33 -4.88
CA ARG A 486 -30.03 24.54 -4.13
C ARG A 486 -29.30 25.79 -4.63
N THR A 487 -28.19 25.62 -5.35
CA THR A 487 -27.29 26.71 -5.78
C THR A 487 -27.34 26.98 -7.28
N ASP A 488 -27.70 25.98 -8.11
CA ASP A 488 -27.91 26.09 -9.57
C ASP A 488 -26.73 26.71 -10.36
N GLN A 489 -25.50 26.49 -9.89
CA GLN A 489 -24.26 26.94 -10.53
C GLN A 489 -23.54 25.76 -11.17
N GLY A 490 -22.90 25.95 -12.34
CA GLY A 490 -22.13 24.90 -13.01
C GLY A 490 -21.10 24.24 -12.09
N LEU A 491 -21.11 22.92 -12.00
CA LEU A 491 -20.25 22.13 -11.11
C LEU A 491 -19.63 20.93 -11.84
N ASN A 492 -18.30 20.83 -11.78
CA ASN A 492 -17.57 19.70 -12.34
C ASN A 492 -16.96 18.80 -11.25
N ILE A 493 -17.23 17.50 -11.33
CA ILE A 493 -16.78 16.49 -10.37
C ILE A 493 -15.94 15.44 -11.09
N GLY A 494 -14.69 15.29 -10.67
CA GLY A 494 -13.81 14.21 -11.12
C GLY A 494 -13.74 13.09 -10.10
N VAL A 495 -13.99 11.86 -10.53
CA VAL A 495 -13.74 10.65 -9.74
C VAL A 495 -12.53 9.95 -10.31
N VAL A 496 -11.50 9.78 -9.46
CA VAL A 496 -10.20 9.28 -9.86
C VAL A 496 -9.89 8.00 -9.10
N SER A 497 -9.32 7.00 -9.78
CA SER A 497 -8.85 5.76 -9.13
C SER A 497 -7.61 5.20 -9.83
N PRO A 498 -6.68 4.53 -9.11
CA PRO A 498 -5.52 3.88 -9.73
C PRO A 498 -5.86 2.65 -10.59
N TYR A 499 -7.05 2.06 -10.44
CA TYR A 499 -7.41 0.80 -11.10
C TYR A 499 -8.57 0.97 -12.08
N ASN A 500 -8.41 0.48 -13.32
CA ASN A 500 -9.47 0.58 -14.34
C ASN A 500 -10.73 -0.22 -13.95
N ALA A 501 -10.58 -1.39 -13.30
CA ALA A 501 -11.75 -2.15 -12.81
C ALA A 501 -12.60 -1.36 -11.81
N GLN A 502 -11.98 -0.51 -10.97
CA GLN A 502 -12.72 0.40 -10.09
C GLN A 502 -13.42 1.50 -10.89
N VAL A 503 -12.73 2.10 -11.86
CA VAL A 503 -13.30 3.12 -12.76
C VAL A 503 -14.54 2.58 -13.48
N ASP A 504 -14.45 1.38 -14.04
CA ASP A 504 -15.54 0.72 -14.76
C ASP A 504 -16.70 0.37 -13.81
N ALA A 505 -16.40 -0.13 -12.60
CA ALA A 505 -17.42 -0.40 -11.59
C ALA A 505 -18.20 0.86 -11.17
N ILE A 506 -17.50 1.99 -11.00
CA ILE A 506 -18.13 3.28 -10.68
C ILE A 506 -18.98 3.76 -11.85
N LYS A 507 -18.45 3.74 -13.09
CA LYS A 507 -19.20 4.13 -14.30
C LYS A 507 -20.46 3.32 -14.48
N ASN A 508 -20.36 2.00 -14.36
CA ASN A 508 -21.49 1.08 -14.55
C ASN A 508 -22.61 1.34 -13.54
N ARG A 509 -22.28 1.61 -12.27
CA ARG A 509 -23.29 1.92 -11.24
C ARG A 509 -23.82 3.36 -11.27
N LEU A 510 -23.00 4.31 -11.75
CA LEU A 510 -23.43 5.68 -11.99
C LEU A 510 -24.46 5.73 -13.13
N GLY A 511 -24.20 4.99 -14.21
CA GLY A 511 -25.01 5.00 -15.43
C GLY A 511 -25.13 6.42 -16.01
N GLN A 512 -26.23 6.67 -16.74
CA GLN A 512 -26.52 7.97 -17.35
C GLN A 512 -27.35 8.89 -16.44
N LYS A 513 -27.30 8.68 -15.10
CA LYS A 513 -28.20 9.36 -14.14
C LYS A 513 -28.10 10.89 -14.17
N TYR A 514 -26.92 11.41 -14.48
CA TYR A 514 -26.63 12.85 -14.43
C TYR A 514 -26.32 13.44 -15.81
N ASP A 515 -26.28 12.63 -16.87
CA ASP A 515 -25.92 13.09 -18.22
C ASP A 515 -26.94 14.07 -18.81
N THR A 516 -28.18 14.05 -18.30
CA THR A 516 -29.26 14.97 -18.70
C THR A 516 -29.36 16.21 -17.83
N CYS A 517 -28.49 16.39 -16.83
CA CYS A 517 -28.50 17.54 -15.94
C CYS A 517 -27.54 18.61 -16.44
N ASP A 518 -28.09 19.65 -17.07
CA ASP A 518 -27.30 20.81 -17.51
C ASP A 518 -26.61 21.48 -16.30
N GLY A 519 -25.29 21.69 -16.40
CA GLY A 519 -24.49 22.30 -15.34
C GLY A 519 -24.02 21.36 -14.22
N PHE A 520 -24.26 20.05 -14.29
CA PHE A 520 -23.71 19.08 -13.33
C PHE A 520 -22.99 17.94 -14.06
N HIS A 521 -21.65 18.02 -14.13
CA HIS A 521 -20.84 17.08 -14.89
C HIS A 521 -20.00 16.18 -13.99
N VAL A 522 -20.11 14.87 -14.18
CA VAL A 522 -19.33 13.87 -13.45
C VAL A 522 -18.44 13.10 -14.42
N ARG A 523 -17.12 13.18 -14.24
CA ARG A 523 -16.14 12.44 -15.03
C ARG A 523 -15.47 11.38 -14.17
N VAL A 524 -15.40 10.14 -14.66
CA VAL A 524 -14.73 9.04 -13.96
C VAL A 524 -13.58 8.53 -14.82
N LYS A 525 -12.33 8.64 -14.36
CA LYS A 525 -11.15 8.16 -15.09
C LYS A 525 -10.09 7.58 -14.15
N SER A 526 -9.09 6.90 -14.71
CA SER A 526 -7.91 6.50 -13.95
C SER A 526 -6.99 7.68 -13.67
N ILE A 527 -6.07 7.56 -12.70
CA ILE A 527 -5.07 8.62 -12.41
C ILE A 527 -4.32 9.03 -13.68
N ASP A 528 -3.80 8.05 -14.43
CA ASP A 528 -3.06 8.28 -15.67
C ASP A 528 -3.95 8.94 -16.74
N GLY A 529 -5.24 8.59 -16.80
CA GLY A 529 -6.21 9.18 -17.75
C GLY A 529 -6.71 10.57 -17.37
N PHE A 530 -6.49 11.02 -16.13
CA PHE A 530 -6.87 12.34 -15.64
C PHE A 530 -5.69 13.35 -15.70
N GLN A 531 -4.54 12.92 -16.22
CA GLN A 531 -3.37 13.77 -16.33
C GLN A 531 -3.63 14.97 -17.27
N GLY A 532 -3.22 16.15 -16.83
CA GLY A 532 -3.45 17.41 -17.56
C GLY A 532 -4.85 18.00 -17.38
N GLU A 533 -5.80 17.24 -16.83
CA GLU A 533 -7.14 17.72 -16.49
C GLU A 533 -7.20 18.22 -15.03
N GLU A 534 -8.24 18.99 -14.73
CA GLU A 534 -8.60 19.49 -13.40
C GLU A 534 -10.12 19.55 -13.27
N ASP A 535 -10.63 19.41 -12.04
CA ASP A 535 -12.06 19.57 -11.71
C ASP A 535 -12.24 20.32 -10.38
N ASP A 536 -13.44 20.86 -10.18
CA ASP A 536 -13.75 21.64 -8.98
C ASP A 536 -13.70 20.76 -7.73
N ILE A 537 -14.25 19.56 -7.83
CA ILE A 537 -14.26 18.54 -6.79
C ILE A 537 -13.60 17.26 -7.32
N ILE A 538 -12.63 16.71 -6.58
CA ILE A 538 -12.05 15.39 -6.85
C ILE A 538 -12.39 14.43 -5.73
N ILE A 539 -12.95 13.28 -6.10
CA ILE A 539 -13.12 12.12 -5.22
C ILE A 539 -12.11 11.05 -5.65
N LEU A 540 -11.13 10.77 -4.79
CA LEU A 540 -10.07 9.79 -5.05
C LEU A 540 -10.37 8.48 -4.34
N SER A 541 -10.68 7.41 -5.09
CA SER A 541 -10.87 6.06 -4.55
C SER A 541 -9.56 5.28 -4.60
N THR A 542 -9.03 4.92 -3.43
CA THR A 542 -7.72 4.25 -3.31
C THR A 542 -7.76 2.74 -3.52
N VAL A 543 -8.94 2.12 -3.35
CA VAL A 543 -9.28 0.70 -3.57
C VAL A 543 -8.64 -0.27 -2.59
N ARG A 544 -7.34 -0.09 -2.29
CA ARG A 544 -6.54 -1.06 -1.57
C ARG A 544 -6.93 -1.13 -0.10
N SER A 545 -7.24 -2.34 0.34
CA SER A 545 -7.66 -2.65 1.70
C SER A 545 -7.10 -4.03 2.06
N ASN A 546 -5.97 -4.07 2.77
CA ASN A 546 -5.29 -5.30 3.18
C ASN A 546 -4.37 -5.06 4.40
N GLU A 547 -4.25 -6.08 5.26
CA GLU A 547 -3.45 -5.99 6.49
C GLU A 547 -1.94 -5.86 6.25
N ARG A 548 -1.47 -6.29 5.07
CA ARG A 548 -0.06 -6.24 4.67
C ARG A 548 0.44 -4.85 4.28
N GLY A 549 -0.44 -3.85 4.18
CA GLY A 549 -0.09 -2.49 3.78
C GLY A 549 0.30 -2.33 2.31
N VAL A 550 -0.02 -3.29 1.44
CA VAL A 550 0.39 -3.23 0.03
C VAL A 550 -0.55 -2.30 -0.75
N VAL A 551 -0.01 -1.22 -1.32
CA VAL A 551 -0.80 -0.20 -2.05
C VAL A 551 -0.67 -0.29 -3.58
N GLY A 552 0.25 -1.10 -4.09
CA GLY A 552 0.39 -1.37 -5.53
C GLY A 552 0.71 -0.11 -6.35
N PHE A 553 -0.16 0.28 -7.28
CA PHE A 553 0.09 1.41 -8.19
C PHE A 553 0.21 2.77 -7.50
N LEU A 554 -0.31 2.89 -6.28
CA LEU A 554 -0.19 4.07 -5.44
C LEU A 554 1.17 4.23 -4.77
N ALA A 555 2.05 3.21 -4.83
CA ALA A 555 3.43 3.31 -4.35
C ALA A 555 4.32 4.18 -5.24
N ASP A 556 3.82 4.65 -6.38
CA ASP A 556 4.54 5.54 -7.29
C ASP A 556 4.27 7.01 -6.90
N ASN A 557 5.31 7.70 -6.44
CA ASN A 557 5.27 9.09 -6.00
C ASN A 557 4.67 10.03 -7.05
N GLN A 558 4.98 9.80 -8.33
CA GLN A 558 4.49 10.63 -9.43
C GLN A 558 2.97 10.49 -9.59
N ARG A 559 2.45 9.28 -9.43
CA ARG A 559 1.00 9.01 -9.46
C ARG A 559 0.28 9.62 -8.27
N THR A 560 0.86 9.49 -7.08
CA THR A 560 0.32 10.10 -5.86
C THR A 560 0.25 11.62 -6.02
N ASN A 561 1.31 12.25 -6.49
CA ASN A 561 1.32 13.69 -6.71
C ASN A 561 0.29 14.14 -7.76
N VAL A 562 0.16 13.42 -8.89
CA VAL A 562 -0.88 13.71 -9.88
C VAL A 562 -2.27 13.61 -9.26
N ALA A 563 -2.57 12.52 -8.55
CA ALA A 563 -3.88 12.27 -7.96
C ALA A 563 -4.30 13.36 -6.95
N LEU A 564 -3.36 13.84 -6.13
CA LEU A 564 -3.62 14.86 -5.10
C LEU A 564 -3.76 16.28 -5.66
N THR A 565 -3.32 16.52 -6.90
CA THR A 565 -3.23 17.87 -7.50
C THR A 565 -4.23 18.15 -8.62
N ARG A 566 -5.25 17.30 -8.75
CA ARG A 566 -6.34 17.46 -9.74
C ARG A 566 -7.47 18.38 -9.28
N ALA A 567 -7.63 18.57 -7.97
CA ALA A 567 -8.73 19.32 -7.38
C ALA A 567 -8.46 20.82 -7.35
N ARG A 568 -9.49 21.63 -7.65
CA ARG A 568 -9.44 23.08 -7.43
C ARG A 568 -9.92 23.47 -6.04
N HIS A 569 -11.13 23.03 -5.67
CA HIS A 569 -11.81 23.49 -4.46
C HIS A 569 -11.89 22.43 -3.36
N CYS A 570 -12.20 21.17 -3.71
CA CYS A 570 -12.37 20.07 -2.76
C CYS A 570 -11.68 18.78 -3.21
N LEU A 571 -10.88 18.19 -2.32
CA LEU A 571 -10.28 16.86 -2.49
C LEU A 571 -10.77 15.92 -1.37
N TRP A 572 -11.53 14.89 -1.75
CA TRP A 572 -12.01 13.87 -0.83
C TRP A 572 -11.39 12.52 -1.18
N ILE A 573 -10.58 11.98 -0.27
CA ILE A 573 -9.88 10.72 -0.46
C ILE A 573 -10.70 9.63 0.24
N VAL A 574 -11.05 8.57 -0.47
CA VAL A 574 -11.86 7.45 0.02
C VAL A 574 -10.97 6.21 0.04
N GLY A 575 -10.76 5.62 1.22
CA GLY A 575 -9.82 4.51 1.35
C GLY A 575 -9.68 3.95 2.75
N ASN A 576 -8.92 2.87 2.88
CA ASN A 576 -8.58 2.26 4.15
C ASN A 576 -7.32 2.93 4.74
N ALA A 577 -7.49 3.75 5.78
CA ALA A 577 -6.39 4.48 6.42
C ALA A 577 -5.32 3.54 6.98
N HIS A 578 -5.71 2.40 7.55
CA HIS A 578 -4.77 1.42 8.12
C HIS A 578 -3.84 0.83 7.06
N THR A 579 -4.39 0.46 5.91
CA THR A 579 -3.63 -0.10 4.78
C THR A 579 -2.64 0.93 4.23
N LEU A 580 -3.09 2.17 4.05
CA LEU A 580 -2.27 3.27 3.53
C LEU A 580 -1.18 3.69 4.53
N TYR A 581 -1.49 3.73 5.83
CA TYR A 581 -0.54 4.07 6.88
C TYR A 581 0.59 3.05 6.99
N LYS A 582 0.29 1.75 6.91
CA LYS A 582 1.28 0.66 6.93
C LYS A 582 2.11 0.52 5.64
N SER A 583 1.82 1.30 4.61
CA SER A 583 2.42 1.09 3.28
C SER A 583 3.92 1.39 3.18
N GLY A 584 4.47 2.21 4.09
CA GLY A 584 5.86 2.67 4.01
C GLY A 584 6.14 3.60 2.82
N THR A 585 5.08 4.20 2.25
CA THR A 585 5.16 5.16 1.13
C THR A 585 4.70 6.55 1.60
N GLU A 586 4.63 7.53 0.70
CA GLU A 586 4.13 8.89 0.97
C GLU A 586 2.70 8.90 1.53
N TRP A 587 1.94 7.82 1.32
CA TRP A 587 0.63 7.63 1.91
C TRP A 587 0.65 7.50 3.43
N THR A 588 1.74 6.98 4.02
CA THR A 588 1.94 6.98 5.47
C THR A 588 1.96 8.42 6.01
N ASP A 589 2.76 9.29 5.37
CA ASP A 589 2.84 10.71 5.74
C ASP A 589 1.52 11.44 5.47
N LEU A 590 0.80 11.09 4.40
CA LEU A 590 -0.49 11.69 4.06
C LEU A 590 -1.55 11.39 5.12
N VAL A 591 -1.67 10.13 5.56
CA VAL A 591 -2.63 9.74 6.60
C VAL A 591 -2.27 10.43 7.92
N ALA A 592 -0.99 10.45 8.30
CA ALA A 592 -0.52 11.15 9.50
C ALA A 592 -0.76 12.68 9.44
N ASP A 593 -0.62 13.29 8.25
CA ASP A 593 -0.93 14.70 8.03
C ASP A 593 -2.44 14.98 8.14
N ALA A 594 -3.28 14.12 7.55
CA ALA A 594 -4.73 14.22 7.66
C ALA A 594 -5.21 14.08 9.11
N GLU A 595 -4.64 13.15 9.89
CA GLU A 595 -4.91 13.01 11.33
C GLU A 595 -4.50 14.26 12.13
N ARG A 596 -3.28 14.76 11.89
CA ARG A 596 -2.75 15.97 12.56
C ARG A 596 -3.61 17.20 12.28
N ARG A 597 -4.11 17.33 11.06
CA ARG A 597 -5.00 18.43 10.64
C ARG A 597 -6.47 18.20 11.02
N LYS A 598 -6.80 17.07 11.67
CA LYS A 598 -8.16 16.65 12.02
C LYS A 598 -9.10 16.60 10.80
N CYS A 599 -8.55 16.19 9.67
CA CYS A 599 -9.24 16.03 8.39
C CYS A 599 -9.58 14.56 8.08
N ILE A 600 -9.42 13.65 9.04
CA ILE A 600 -9.83 12.25 8.91
C ILE A 600 -11.28 12.09 9.38
N PHE A 601 -12.11 11.50 8.53
CA PHE A 601 -13.51 11.20 8.80
C PHE A 601 -13.73 9.70 8.72
N SER A 602 -14.07 9.06 9.83
CA SER A 602 -14.44 7.65 9.81
C SER A 602 -15.86 7.49 9.26
N ALA A 603 -16.03 6.65 8.25
CA ALA A 603 -17.35 6.33 7.70
C ALA A 603 -18.33 5.78 8.75
N THR A 604 -17.80 5.20 9.83
CA THR A 604 -18.56 4.74 11.01
C THR A 604 -19.35 5.85 11.71
N ASN A 605 -18.90 7.11 11.59
CA ASN A 605 -19.50 8.24 12.30
C ASN A 605 -20.76 8.77 11.60
N ASP A 606 -21.01 8.40 10.34
CA ASP A 606 -22.19 8.83 9.59
C ASP A 606 -23.20 7.68 9.42
N ALA A 607 -24.37 7.82 10.05
CA ALA A 607 -25.42 6.81 9.99
C ALA A 607 -25.96 6.53 8.58
N THR A 608 -25.83 7.48 7.64
CA THR A 608 -26.25 7.29 6.24
C THR A 608 -25.19 6.54 5.45
N ILE A 609 -23.90 6.83 5.65
CA ILE A 609 -22.80 6.08 5.02
C ILE A 609 -22.80 4.63 5.56
N CYS A 610 -22.97 4.41 6.87
CA CYS A 610 -23.11 3.06 7.45
C CYS A 610 -24.24 2.25 6.80
N LYS A 611 -25.40 2.87 6.54
CA LYS A 611 -26.52 2.20 5.85
C LYS A 611 -26.16 1.80 4.43
N VAL A 612 -25.41 2.63 3.71
CA VAL A 612 -24.94 2.32 2.34
C VAL A 612 -23.94 1.15 2.37
N VAL A 613 -22.96 1.17 3.29
CA VAL A 613 -22.00 0.07 3.48
C VAL A 613 -22.74 -1.25 3.77
N LEU A 614 -23.72 -1.22 4.67
CA LEU A 614 -24.58 -2.35 5.00
C LEU A 614 -25.35 -2.90 3.78
N GLN A 615 -25.90 -2.03 2.93
CA GLN A 615 -26.63 -2.45 1.73
C GLN A 615 -25.71 -3.15 0.73
N VAL A 616 -24.48 -2.68 0.54
CA VAL A 616 -23.51 -3.33 -0.36
C VAL A 616 -23.11 -4.70 0.18
N LYS A 617 -22.75 -4.79 1.47
CA LYS A 617 -22.42 -6.09 2.07
C LYS A 617 -23.58 -7.08 2.01
N GLN A 618 -24.83 -6.60 2.02
CA GLN A 618 -26.02 -7.43 1.76
C GLN A 618 -26.12 -7.89 0.29
N GLU A 619 -25.81 -7.03 -0.67
CA GLU A 619 -25.86 -7.33 -2.11
C GLU A 619 -24.86 -8.44 -2.49
N PHE A 620 -23.67 -8.43 -1.88
CA PHE A 620 -22.58 -9.37 -2.15
C PHE A 620 -22.50 -10.58 -1.21
N ASP A 621 -23.47 -10.75 -0.28
CA ASP A 621 -23.48 -11.83 0.73
C ASP A 621 -22.27 -11.83 1.68
N GLU A 622 -21.63 -10.67 1.86
CA GLU A 622 -20.43 -10.45 2.70
C GLU A 622 -20.80 -9.99 4.12
N LEU A 623 -21.93 -10.46 4.63
CA LEU A 623 -22.42 -10.10 5.97
C LEU A 623 -21.54 -10.67 7.10
N GLU A 624 -20.68 -11.63 6.80
CA GLU A 624 -19.73 -12.23 7.73
C GLU A 624 -18.63 -11.24 8.14
N ASP A 625 -18.19 -10.37 7.23
CA ASP A 625 -17.16 -9.35 7.48
C ASP A 625 -17.61 -8.30 8.51
N LEU A 626 -18.92 -8.20 8.74
CA LEU A 626 -19.52 -7.33 9.76
C LEU A 626 -19.42 -7.89 11.18
N LEU A 627 -19.04 -9.17 11.34
CA LEU A 627 -18.87 -9.84 12.64
C LEU A 627 -17.49 -9.58 13.26
N SER A 628 -16.63 -8.82 12.58
CA SER A 628 -15.37 -8.30 13.11
C SER A 628 -15.62 -7.20 14.14
N ALA A 629 -14.77 -7.13 15.17
CA ALA A 629 -14.91 -6.14 16.25
C ALA A 629 -14.82 -4.69 15.73
N ASP A 630 -14.05 -4.49 14.65
CA ASP A 630 -13.84 -3.20 13.98
C ASP A 630 -14.95 -2.80 12.97
N SER A 631 -16.02 -3.58 12.82
CA SER A 631 -17.05 -3.30 11.82
C SER A 631 -17.88 -2.06 12.18
N ALA A 632 -18.26 -1.27 11.15
CA ALA A 632 -19.06 -0.06 11.33
C ALA A 632 -20.42 -0.31 11.99
N VAL A 633 -20.90 -1.55 12.01
CA VAL A 633 -22.26 -1.92 12.41
C VAL A 633 -22.43 -1.94 13.93
N PHE A 634 -21.40 -2.34 14.66
CA PHE A 634 -21.43 -2.36 16.12
C PHE A 634 -20.89 -1.07 16.76
N SER A 635 -20.12 -0.28 16.01
CA SER A 635 -19.50 0.99 16.43
C SER A 635 -20.47 2.12 16.86
N ASN A 636 -21.75 2.02 16.46
CA ASN A 636 -22.80 2.99 16.78
C ASN A 636 -23.79 2.54 17.87
N THR A 637 -23.53 1.40 18.52
CA THR A 637 -24.39 0.88 19.59
C THR A 637 -24.09 1.56 20.92
N ARG A 638 -25.07 1.68 21.84
CA ARG A 638 -24.94 2.46 23.10
C ARG A 638 -23.95 1.90 24.11
N TRP A 639 -23.58 0.63 24.00
CA TRP A 639 -22.49 0.03 24.78
C TRP A 639 -21.14 0.47 24.16
N LYS A 640 -20.86 1.79 24.14
CA LYS A 640 -19.80 2.42 23.30
C LYS A 640 -18.55 2.90 24.04
N ASP A 641 -18.62 3.27 25.32
CA ASP A 641 -17.53 4.09 25.88
C ASP A 641 -16.17 3.36 26.00
N PHE A 642 -16.11 2.05 25.72
CA PHE A 642 -14.90 1.25 25.73
C PHE A 642 -14.90 0.25 24.55
N GLN A 643 -13.73 0.01 23.95
CA GLN A 643 -13.49 -0.84 22.78
C GLN A 643 -14.03 -2.28 23.02
N ASP A 644 -14.69 -2.87 22.01
CA ASP A 644 -15.06 -4.31 21.91
C ASP A 644 -16.14 -4.93 22.83
N ASN A 645 -17.25 -4.22 23.12
CA ASN A 645 -18.27 -4.69 24.09
C ASN A 645 -19.20 -5.87 23.65
N VAL A 646 -19.16 -6.35 22.40
CA VAL A 646 -19.92 -7.53 21.96
C VAL A 646 -18.96 -8.59 21.41
N ILE A 647 -18.65 -9.59 22.23
CA ILE A 647 -17.75 -10.68 21.86
C ILE A 647 -18.56 -11.81 21.22
N LEU A 648 -18.25 -12.14 19.97
CA LEU A 648 -18.85 -13.24 19.24
C LEU A 648 -17.94 -14.47 19.32
N SER A 649 -18.43 -15.55 19.91
CA SER A 649 -17.73 -16.84 19.91
C SER A 649 -17.54 -17.40 18.50
N HIS A 650 -16.51 -18.25 18.36
CA HIS A 650 -16.24 -18.92 17.10
C HIS A 650 -17.37 -19.89 16.71
N GLU A 651 -17.97 -20.60 17.66
CA GLU A 651 -19.16 -21.44 17.43
C GLU A 651 -20.31 -20.64 16.84
N PHE A 652 -20.60 -19.45 17.39
CA PHE A 652 -21.61 -18.57 16.81
C PHE A 652 -21.26 -18.17 15.38
N ARG A 653 -20.01 -17.78 15.10
CA ARG A 653 -19.55 -17.42 13.75
C ARG A 653 -19.75 -18.59 12.78
N LYS A 654 -19.36 -19.81 13.16
CA LYS A 654 -19.54 -21.05 12.38
C LYS A 654 -21.01 -21.41 12.17
N SER A 655 -21.85 -21.25 13.19
CA SER A 655 -23.29 -21.47 13.08
C SER A 655 -23.96 -20.43 12.19
N PHE A 656 -23.49 -19.18 12.23
CA PHE A 656 -23.97 -18.08 11.39
C PHE A 656 -23.57 -18.26 9.92
N THR A 657 -22.32 -18.67 9.64
CA THR A 657 -21.85 -18.95 8.26
C THR A 657 -22.61 -20.13 7.65
N LYS A 658 -22.96 -21.16 8.44
CA LYS A 658 -23.78 -22.30 8.00
C LYS A 658 -25.24 -21.95 7.63
N LEU A 659 -25.75 -20.76 7.98
CA LEU A 659 -27.13 -20.38 7.65
C LEU A 659 -27.30 -20.13 6.15
N LYS A 660 -27.99 -21.03 5.44
CA LYS A 660 -28.24 -20.86 3.99
C LYS A 660 -29.23 -19.74 3.62
N SER A 661 -30.06 -19.28 4.56
CA SER A 661 -31.10 -18.27 4.31
C SER A 661 -30.62 -16.84 4.57
N ARG A 662 -30.62 -16.02 3.52
CA ARG A 662 -30.29 -14.58 3.59
C ARG A 662 -31.20 -13.80 4.55
N GLN A 663 -32.48 -14.16 4.59
CA GLN A 663 -33.47 -13.49 5.44
C GLN A 663 -33.23 -13.80 6.93
N LEU A 664 -32.81 -15.03 7.23
CA LEU A 664 -32.49 -15.47 8.58
C LEU A 664 -31.19 -14.81 9.09
N ARG A 665 -30.11 -14.77 8.27
CA ARG A 665 -28.87 -14.04 8.61
C ARG A 665 -29.13 -12.57 8.95
N LYS A 666 -30.01 -11.91 8.17
CA LYS A 666 -30.43 -10.53 8.41
C LYS A 666 -31.13 -10.33 9.74
N GLU A 667 -32.06 -11.21 10.10
CA GLU A 667 -32.79 -11.11 11.37
C GLU A 667 -31.89 -11.34 12.58
N VAL A 668 -30.94 -12.29 12.48
CA VAL A 668 -29.93 -12.53 13.52
C VAL A 668 -29.08 -11.28 13.72
N LEU A 669 -28.59 -10.65 12.65
CA LEU A 669 -27.78 -9.43 12.73
C LEU A 669 -28.57 -8.25 13.35
N GLN A 670 -29.84 -8.08 12.96
CA GLN A 670 -30.72 -7.05 13.54
C GLN A 670 -30.98 -7.26 15.04
N LYS A 671 -31.05 -8.52 15.49
CA LYS A 671 -31.18 -8.84 16.92
C LYS A 671 -29.89 -8.56 17.68
N LEU A 672 -28.73 -8.85 17.11
CA LEU A 672 -27.43 -8.48 17.71
C LEU A 672 -27.28 -6.97 17.88
N ILE A 673 -27.63 -6.18 16.85
CA ILE A 673 -27.60 -4.71 16.93
C ILE A 673 -28.52 -4.20 18.04
N LYS A 674 -29.76 -4.72 18.13
CA LYS A 674 -30.68 -4.37 19.22
C LYS A 674 -30.12 -4.73 20.61
N LEU A 675 -29.39 -5.83 20.73
CA LEU A 675 -28.75 -6.22 21.99
C LEU A 675 -27.63 -5.26 22.40
N GLY A 676 -26.82 -4.83 21.43
CA GLY A 676 -25.80 -3.79 21.63
C GLY A 676 -26.40 -2.41 21.95
N ASP A 677 -27.60 -2.10 21.45
CA ASP A 677 -28.31 -0.86 21.76
C ASP A 677 -28.95 -0.83 23.17
N GLY A 678 -28.76 -1.89 23.97
CA GLY A 678 -29.28 -2.00 25.33
C GLY A 678 -30.74 -2.43 25.42
N TRP A 679 -31.35 -2.89 24.31
CA TRP A 679 -32.72 -3.41 24.30
C TRP A 679 -32.80 -4.80 24.93
N ARG A 680 -33.81 -5.04 25.77
CA ARG A 680 -34.13 -6.34 26.39
C ARG A 680 -35.63 -6.61 26.31
N THR A 681 -36.02 -7.88 26.20
CA THR A 681 -37.44 -8.29 26.26
C THR A 681 -37.92 -8.47 27.70
N THR A 682 -39.17 -8.10 27.97
CA THR A 682 -39.92 -8.38 29.21
C THR A 682 -40.48 -9.80 29.32
N VAL A 683 -40.07 -10.72 28.43
CA VAL A 683 -40.65 -12.07 28.32
C VAL A 683 -39.82 -13.04 29.16
N LYS A 684 -40.51 -13.80 30.02
CA LYS A 684 -39.97 -14.87 30.87
C LYS A 684 -39.00 -15.76 30.09
N ASN A 685 -37.82 -16.00 30.68
CA ASN A 685 -36.92 -17.06 30.28
C ASN A 685 -37.72 -18.37 30.11
N LEU A 686 -37.38 -19.23 29.14
CA LEU A 686 -37.91 -20.59 29.16
C LEU A 686 -37.57 -21.20 30.53
N ASP A 687 -38.60 -21.58 31.30
CA ASP A 687 -38.45 -22.31 32.56
C ASP A 687 -37.85 -23.69 32.26
N MET A 688 -36.53 -23.75 32.13
CA MET A 688 -35.75 -24.98 32.15
C MET A 688 -35.28 -25.17 33.59
N PRO A 689 -35.65 -26.26 34.27
CA PRO A 689 -35.30 -26.49 35.67
C PRO A 689 -33.79 -26.66 35.81
N GLY A 690 -33.17 -25.87 36.69
CA GLY A 690 -31.73 -25.93 36.98
C GLY A 690 -30.87 -24.83 36.36
N VAL A 691 -31.43 -23.95 35.51
CA VAL A 691 -30.63 -22.94 34.81
C VAL A 691 -30.31 -21.73 35.70
N SER A 692 -29.03 -21.51 35.97
CA SER A 692 -28.47 -20.31 36.59
C SER A 692 -28.82 -19.06 35.78
N TYR A 693 -29.17 -17.96 36.46
CA TYR A 693 -29.65 -16.69 35.86
C TYR A 693 -28.65 -15.96 34.91
N LEU A 694 -27.47 -16.55 34.64
CA LEU A 694 -26.37 -15.96 33.87
C LEU A 694 -26.48 -16.21 32.35
N VAL A 695 -26.94 -17.39 31.92
CA VAL A 695 -27.13 -17.70 30.50
C VAL A 695 -28.53 -17.23 30.06
N LYS A 696 -28.58 -16.39 29.02
CA LYS A 696 -29.82 -15.87 28.43
C LYS A 696 -30.00 -16.45 27.02
N VAL A 697 -31.24 -16.78 26.67
CA VAL A 697 -31.56 -17.41 25.37
C VAL A 697 -32.67 -16.63 24.66
N TYR A 698 -32.46 -16.30 23.38
CA TYR A 698 -33.46 -15.65 22.53
C TYR A 698 -33.88 -16.53 21.36
N LYS A 699 -35.20 -16.72 21.20
CA LYS A 699 -35.74 -17.42 20.03
C LYS A 699 -35.75 -16.51 18.80
N ILE A 700 -35.21 -17.01 17.69
CA ILE A 700 -35.21 -16.43 16.35
C ILE A 700 -35.72 -17.52 15.39
N TRP A 701 -37.02 -17.49 15.07
CA TRP A 701 -37.69 -18.56 14.31
C TRP A 701 -37.49 -19.93 14.98
N ASP A 702 -36.86 -20.88 14.28
CA ASP A 702 -36.59 -22.25 14.77
C ASP A 702 -35.22 -22.39 15.46
N LEU A 703 -34.47 -21.28 15.58
CA LEU A 703 -33.16 -21.21 16.21
C LEU A 703 -33.18 -20.38 17.50
N TYR A 704 -32.18 -20.59 18.34
CA TYR A 704 -32.04 -20.01 19.67
C TYR A 704 -30.64 -19.41 19.80
N LEU A 705 -30.58 -18.09 20.01
CA LEU A 705 -29.35 -17.34 20.27
C LEU A 705 -29.02 -17.41 21.76
N VAL A 706 -27.87 -18.00 22.11
CA VAL A 706 -27.40 -18.15 23.49
C VAL A 706 -26.33 -17.09 23.80
N TRP A 707 -26.49 -16.35 24.88
CA TRP A 707 -25.58 -15.26 25.26
C TRP A 707 -25.49 -15.07 26.78
N SER A 708 -24.45 -14.40 27.26
CA SER A 708 -24.30 -14.01 28.67
C SER A 708 -23.64 -12.63 28.81
N THR A 709 -23.69 -12.08 30.02
CA THR A 709 -22.90 -10.90 30.41
C THR A 709 -21.59 -11.39 31.03
N ASP A 710 -20.47 -10.81 30.60
CA ASP A 710 -19.12 -11.17 31.03
C ASP A 710 -18.34 -9.89 31.38
N ILE A 711 -17.12 -10.01 31.90
CA ILE A 711 -16.28 -8.85 32.28
C ILE A 711 -14.97 -8.90 31.52
N GLU A 712 -14.52 -7.75 31.03
CA GLU A 712 -13.22 -7.57 30.40
C GLU A 712 -12.35 -6.59 31.19
N LYS A 713 -11.04 -6.89 31.27
CA LYS A 713 -10.03 -6.07 31.94
C LYS A 713 -9.26 -5.28 30.88
N THR A 714 -9.30 -3.96 30.97
CA THR A 714 -8.38 -3.05 30.24
C THR A 714 -7.36 -2.47 31.22
N GLU A 715 -6.27 -1.85 30.73
CA GLU A 715 -5.11 -1.39 31.55
C GLU A 715 -5.45 -0.61 32.83
N ARG A 716 -6.64 0.00 32.93
CA ARG A 716 -7.05 0.83 34.08
C ARG A 716 -8.42 0.50 34.67
N ARG A 717 -9.24 -0.35 34.02
CA ARG A 717 -10.66 -0.55 34.37
C ARG A 717 -11.17 -1.95 34.05
N TYR A 718 -12.21 -2.38 34.76
CA TYR A 718 -13.07 -3.50 34.40
C TYR A 718 -14.36 -2.99 33.78
N SER A 719 -14.78 -3.57 32.65
CA SER A 719 -16.03 -3.21 31.97
C SER A 719 -16.90 -4.45 31.71
N GLN A 720 -18.22 -4.29 31.82
CA GLN A 720 -19.16 -5.33 31.39
C GLN A 720 -19.23 -5.42 29.88
N ILE A 721 -19.18 -6.65 29.37
CA ILE A 721 -19.29 -6.99 27.96
C ILE A 721 -20.43 -8.00 27.72
N ILE A 722 -20.92 -8.08 26.49
CA ILE A 722 -21.90 -9.08 26.05
C ILE A 722 -21.17 -10.16 25.28
N ARG A 723 -21.27 -11.41 25.73
CA ARG A 723 -20.69 -12.58 25.03
C ARG A 723 -21.77 -13.42 24.38
N ILE A 724 -21.71 -13.58 23.06
CA ILE A 724 -22.61 -14.43 22.27
C ILE A 724 -21.95 -15.81 22.09
N TRP A 725 -22.56 -16.87 22.61
CA TRP A 725 -21.98 -18.22 22.68
C TRP A 725 -22.31 -19.11 21.48
N ASP A 726 -23.53 -19.09 20.96
CA ASP A 726 -23.91 -19.88 19.77
C ASP A 726 -25.32 -19.52 19.26
N LEU A 727 -25.66 -20.02 18.07
CA LEU A 727 -26.99 -20.03 17.47
C LEU A 727 -27.43 -21.48 17.18
N LEU A 728 -28.35 -22.01 17.98
CA LEU A 728 -28.63 -23.45 18.06
C LEU A 728 -30.09 -23.82 17.79
N SER A 729 -30.34 -25.06 17.35
CA SER A 729 -31.69 -25.64 17.33
C SER A 729 -32.12 -26.06 18.74
N GLN A 730 -33.43 -26.19 18.97
CA GLN A 730 -34.01 -26.46 20.29
C GLN A 730 -33.37 -27.65 21.03
N GLN A 731 -32.99 -28.71 20.30
CA GLN A 731 -32.42 -29.94 20.87
C GLN A 731 -31.01 -29.73 21.44
N ASN A 732 -30.26 -28.75 20.92
CA ASN A 732 -28.85 -28.51 21.30
C ASN A 732 -28.69 -27.40 22.36
N VAL A 733 -29.75 -26.61 22.61
CA VAL A 733 -29.73 -25.55 23.62
C VAL A 733 -29.48 -26.12 25.01
N ALA A 734 -30.20 -27.17 25.41
CA ALA A 734 -30.07 -27.76 26.75
C ALA A 734 -28.64 -28.25 27.04
N ARG A 735 -28.02 -28.95 26.08
CA ARG A 735 -26.64 -29.43 26.18
C ARG A 735 -25.63 -28.28 26.30
N THR A 736 -25.83 -27.20 25.54
CA THR A 736 -24.92 -26.05 25.53
C THR A 736 -25.06 -25.20 26.79
N VAL A 737 -26.29 -25.02 27.28
CA VAL A 737 -26.53 -24.36 28.56
C VAL A 737 -25.86 -25.14 29.69
N GLN A 738 -26.06 -26.45 29.77
CA GLN A 738 -25.40 -27.30 30.79
C GLN A 738 -23.86 -27.23 30.71
N ARG A 739 -23.30 -27.14 29.49
CA ARG A 739 -21.86 -26.92 29.27
C ARG A 739 -21.39 -25.57 29.81
N LEU A 740 -22.14 -24.50 29.57
CA LEU A 740 -21.81 -23.16 30.07
C LEU A 740 -21.94 -23.06 31.59
N GLU A 741 -22.85 -23.83 32.19
CA GLU A 741 -23.01 -23.89 33.64
C GLU A 741 -21.86 -24.59 34.34
N ASN A 742 -21.37 -25.69 33.76
CA ASN A 742 -20.15 -26.34 34.23
C ASN A 742 -18.90 -25.44 34.11
N LEU A 743 -18.93 -24.45 33.21
CA LEU A 743 -17.87 -23.46 33.05
C LEU A 743 -18.03 -22.30 34.04
N PHE A 744 -19.25 -21.82 34.26
CA PHE A 744 -19.53 -20.77 35.25
C PHE A 744 -19.39 -21.25 36.70
N SER A 745 -19.56 -22.54 36.98
CA SER A 745 -19.29 -23.12 38.31
C SER A 745 -17.82 -23.06 38.71
N MET A 746 -16.91 -22.84 37.75
CA MET A 746 -15.48 -22.66 37.99
C MET A 746 -15.10 -21.20 38.32
N TYR A 747 -16.04 -20.27 38.18
CA TYR A 747 -15.78 -18.85 38.41
C TYR A 747 -15.91 -18.46 39.88
N THR A 748 -15.17 -17.44 40.31
CA THR A 748 -15.31 -16.94 41.69
C THR A 748 -16.67 -16.25 41.89
N ASP A 749 -17.19 -16.31 43.11
CA ASP A 749 -18.45 -15.63 43.45
C ASP A 749 -18.36 -14.11 43.23
N ASP A 750 -17.19 -13.51 43.45
CA ASP A 750 -16.93 -12.09 43.22
C ASP A 750 -17.01 -11.74 41.71
N TYR A 751 -16.43 -12.56 40.84
CA TYR A 751 -16.54 -12.39 39.39
C TYR A 751 -18.00 -12.54 38.92
N LEU A 752 -18.70 -13.56 39.42
CA LEU A 752 -20.10 -13.80 39.06
C LEU A 752 -21.05 -12.72 39.56
N ASP A 753 -20.78 -12.07 40.70
CA ASP A 753 -21.58 -10.93 41.19
C ASP A 753 -21.46 -9.74 40.23
N HIS A 754 -20.25 -9.41 39.78
CA HIS A 754 -20.01 -8.32 38.85
C HIS A 754 -20.65 -8.57 37.46
N CYS A 755 -20.74 -9.82 37.00
CA CYS A 755 -21.48 -10.18 35.78
C CYS A 755 -23.00 -10.04 35.95
N ARG A 756 -23.53 -10.16 37.17
CA ARG A 756 -24.98 -10.11 37.46
C ARG A 756 -25.53 -8.70 37.66
N ARG A 757 -24.70 -7.73 38.04
CA ARG A 757 -25.17 -6.37 38.29
C ARG A 757 -25.76 -5.77 37.00
N VAL A 758 -26.86 -5.02 37.13
CA VAL A 758 -27.53 -4.35 35.99
C VAL A 758 -27.67 -2.86 36.27
N GLN A 759 -27.28 -2.02 35.31
CA GLN A 759 -27.53 -0.57 35.31
C GLN A 759 -28.49 -0.19 34.17
N THR A 760 -29.48 0.66 34.46
CA THR A 760 -30.47 1.09 33.46
C THR A 760 -30.45 2.60 33.27
N GLN A 761 -30.60 3.04 32.01
CA GLN A 761 -30.80 4.43 31.64
C GLN A 761 -32.14 4.53 30.87
N GLY A 762 -33.22 4.80 31.59
CA GLY A 762 -34.58 4.74 31.04
C GLY A 762 -35.08 3.29 30.90
N LYS A 763 -35.45 2.87 29.67
CA LYS A 763 -35.90 1.49 29.36
C LYS A 763 -34.79 0.57 28.83
N LEU A 764 -33.54 1.05 28.80
CA LEU A 764 -32.40 0.37 28.19
C LEU A 764 -31.34 0.06 29.25
N GLU A 765 -30.72 -1.11 29.14
CA GLU A 765 -29.59 -1.54 29.99
C GLU A 765 -28.27 -1.01 29.41
N VAL A 766 -27.40 -0.49 30.28
CA VAL A 766 -26.08 0.08 29.95
C VAL A 766 -24.96 -0.64 30.71
N PRO A 767 -23.73 -0.74 30.16
CA PRO A 767 -22.63 -1.43 30.80
C PRO A 767 -22.13 -0.68 32.04
N MET A 768 -21.76 -1.42 33.08
CA MET A 768 -21.02 -0.87 34.22
C MET A 768 -19.51 -0.95 34.02
N VAL A 769 -18.82 0.01 34.63
CA VAL A 769 -17.37 0.15 34.60
C VAL A 769 -16.87 0.37 36.03
N TRP A 770 -15.80 -0.33 36.39
CA TRP A 770 -15.14 -0.24 37.69
C TRP A 770 -13.67 0.14 37.51
N ASP A 771 -13.16 1.06 38.32
CA ASP A 771 -11.72 1.34 38.37
C ASP A 771 -11.00 0.19 39.11
N ILE A 772 -9.78 -0.15 38.68
CA ILE A 772 -9.00 -1.25 39.28
C ILE A 772 -8.50 -0.83 40.67
N VAL A 773 -9.23 -1.22 41.71
CA VAL A 773 -8.81 -1.06 43.12
C VAL A 773 -8.25 -2.38 43.67
N HIS A 774 -8.80 -3.52 43.24
CA HIS A 774 -8.32 -4.89 43.49
C HIS A 774 -8.57 -5.73 42.22
N ASP A 775 -7.70 -6.71 41.93
CA ASP A 775 -7.87 -7.61 40.78
C ASP A 775 -9.02 -8.60 41.03
N ILE A 776 -10.01 -8.62 40.12
CA ILE A 776 -11.12 -9.57 40.13
C ILE A 776 -10.60 -10.89 39.56
N ILE A 777 -10.42 -11.89 40.43
CA ILE A 777 -9.92 -13.22 40.04
C ILE A 777 -11.06 -13.98 39.34
N ARG A 778 -10.86 -14.38 38.08
CA ARG A 778 -11.91 -15.06 37.30
C ARG A 778 -12.19 -16.49 37.76
N TYR A 779 -11.17 -17.26 38.12
CA TYR A 779 -11.28 -18.70 38.40
C TYR A 779 -11.02 -19.05 39.86
N ASN A 780 -11.72 -20.07 40.38
CA ASN A 780 -11.57 -20.52 41.76
C ASN A 780 -10.24 -21.27 41.98
N LYS A 781 -9.42 -20.88 42.97
CA LYS A 781 -8.09 -21.46 43.22
C LYS A 781 -8.13 -22.82 43.92
N ASP A 782 -9.21 -23.13 44.61
CA ASP A 782 -9.40 -24.37 45.38
C ASP A 782 -10.52 -25.22 44.78
N CYS A 783 -10.33 -25.76 43.57
CA CYS A 783 -11.18 -26.85 43.11
C CYS A 783 -10.79 -28.14 43.82
N LYS A 784 -11.24 -28.31 45.07
CA LYS A 784 -11.45 -29.67 45.59
C LYS A 784 -12.58 -30.26 44.77
N ALA A 785 -12.25 -31.13 43.83
CA ALA A 785 -13.25 -32.01 43.25
C ALA A 785 -13.76 -32.87 44.41
N ASP A 786 -14.96 -32.58 44.89
CA ASP A 786 -15.69 -33.51 45.74
C ASP A 786 -15.82 -34.81 44.94
N ALA A 787 -15.07 -35.82 45.38
CA ALA A 787 -15.25 -37.19 44.96
C ALA A 787 -16.62 -37.65 45.47
N HIS A 788 -17.66 -37.35 44.70
CA HIS A 788 -18.86 -38.17 44.68
C HIS A 788 -18.62 -39.34 43.73
N GLU A 789 -17.70 -40.23 44.10
CA GLU A 789 -17.76 -41.62 43.67
C GLU A 789 -18.73 -42.33 44.61
N GLU A 790 -19.89 -42.71 44.07
CA GLU A 790 -20.74 -43.69 44.73
C GLU A 790 -19.97 -45.00 44.84
N HIS A 791 -19.71 -45.41 46.09
CA HIS A 791 -19.46 -46.77 46.58
C HIS A 791 -18.87 -47.80 45.58
N ASP A 792 -17.61 -48.16 45.78
CA ASP A 792 -17.28 -49.55 46.08
C ASP A 792 -15.99 -49.66 46.91
N SER A 793 -16.03 -50.56 47.89
CA SER A 793 -15.03 -50.76 48.93
C SER A 793 -13.76 -51.44 48.43
N VAL A 794 -12.57 -50.99 48.89
CA VAL A 794 -11.56 -51.74 49.67
C VAL A 794 -10.19 -51.01 49.66
N ASP A 795 -9.56 -51.00 50.84
CA ASP A 795 -8.15 -50.72 51.19
C ASP A 795 -7.60 -49.28 51.24
N THR A 796 -7.94 -48.64 52.35
CA THR A 796 -7.10 -47.68 53.09
C THR A 796 -5.86 -48.34 53.72
N SER A 797 -4.68 -48.13 53.14
CA SER A 797 -3.41 -47.81 53.84
C SER A 797 -2.34 -47.45 52.81
N TYR A 798 -1.43 -46.51 53.12
CA TYR A 798 -0.36 -45.95 52.24
C TYR A 798 -0.63 -44.62 51.49
N GLY A 799 -1.55 -43.78 51.97
CA GLY A 799 -1.88 -42.50 51.30
C GLY A 799 -1.31 -41.19 51.90
N MET A 800 -0.29 -41.22 52.77
CA MET A 800 0.02 -40.04 53.61
C MET A 800 1.37 -39.33 53.33
N GLU A 801 2.20 -39.81 52.40
CA GLU A 801 3.45 -39.12 52.01
C GLU A 801 3.46 -38.60 50.56
N ASN A 802 2.54 -39.05 49.69
CA ASN A 802 2.50 -38.66 48.28
C ASN A 802 1.79 -37.32 47.98
N SER A 803 1.18 -36.66 48.98
CA SER A 803 0.43 -35.41 48.76
C SER A 803 1.32 -34.15 48.64
N LYS A 804 2.56 -34.19 49.16
CA LYS A 804 3.45 -33.01 49.14
C LYS A 804 4.12 -32.76 47.79
N VAL A 805 4.31 -33.81 46.98
CA VAL A 805 4.92 -33.70 45.65
C VAL A 805 3.89 -33.22 44.63
N SER A 806 2.63 -33.68 44.72
CA SER A 806 1.53 -33.20 43.88
C SER A 806 1.14 -31.75 44.16
N GLU A 807 1.18 -31.30 45.42
CA GLU A 807 1.01 -29.88 45.79
C GLU A 807 2.09 -28.97 45.18
N SER A 808 3.33 -29.45 45.04
CA SER A 808 4.39 -28.65 44.38
C SER A 808 4.21 -28.51 42.87
N PHE A 809 3.51 -29.42 42.20
CA PHE A 809 3.15 -29.30 40.78
C PHE A 809 1.90 -28.41 40.57
N LEU A 810 0.96 -28.39 41.53
CA LEU A 810 -0.19 -27.47 41.57
C LEU A 810 0.20 -25.98 41.66
N LEU A 811 1.40 -25.68 42.18
CA LEU A 811 1.98 -24.33 42.24
C LEU A 811 2.61 -23.88 40.91
N MET A 812 2.84 -24.81 39.98
CA MET A 812 3.15 -24.48 38.60
C MET A 812 1.81 -24.26 37.89
N LYS A 813 1.70 -23.38 36.88
CA LYS A 813 0.51 -23.32 36.00
C LYS A 813 0.32 -24.62 35.15
N PHE A 814 0.73 -25.77 35.69
CA PHE A 814 0.61 -27.12 35.17
C PHE A 814 -0.43 -27.87 36.03
N TYR A 815 -1.69 -27.49 35.89
CA TYR A 815 -2.79 -28.22 36.53
C TYR A 815 -2.94 -29.61 35.92
N PHE A 816 -3.35 -30.58 36.74
CA PHE A 816 -3.85 -31.86 36.26
C PHE A 816 -5.17 -31.58 35.50
N LEU A 817 -5.13 -31.53 34.18
CA LEU A 817 -6.34 -31.33 33.37
C LEU A 817 -7.27 -32.53 33.58
N SER A 818 -8.44 -32.30 34.19
CA SER A 818 -9.47 -33.34 34.28
C SER A 818 -9.97 -33.70 32.89
N SER A 819 -10.52 -34.91 32.73
CA SER A 819 -11.08 -35.39 31.46
C SER A 819 -12.15 -34.45 30.89
N GLY A 820 -12.91 -33.77 31.75
CA GLY A 820 -13.84 -32.70 31.37
C GLY A 820 -13.14 -31.45 30.82
N MET A 821 -12.05 -31.00 31.45
CA MET A 821 -11.31 -29.79 31.04
C MET A 821 -10.52 -29.99 29.73
N ALA A 822 -9.85 -31.13 29.58
CA ALA A 822 -9.12 -31.46 28.36
C ALA A 822 -10.05 -31.53 27.13
N LYS A 823 -11.26 -32.08 27.29
CA LYS A 823 -12.27 -32.15 26.24
C LYS A 823 -12.79 -30.77 25.81
N HIS A 824 -12.85 -29.79 26.71
CA HIS A 824 -13.22 -28.41 26.37
C HIS A 824 -12.11 -27.66 25.62
N LEU A 825 -10.84 -27.89 25.98
CA LEU A 825 -9.68 -27.29 25.34
C LEU A 825 -9.41 -27.82 23.94
N LEU A 826 -9.66 -29.12 23.71
CA LEU A 826 -9.40 -29.81 22.44
C LEU A 826 -10.50 -29.59 21.39
N THR A 827 -11.62 -28.93 21.73
CA THR A 827 -12.74 -28.69 20.80
C THR A 827 -12.73 -27.33 20.09
N ALA A 828 -11.70 -26.50 20.27
CA ALA A 828 -11.52 -25.28 19.48
C ALA A 828 -11.08 -25.64 18.05
N THR A 829 -12.06 -25.86 17.17
CA THR A 829 -11.88 -26.48 15.84
C THR A 829 -11.19 -25.61 14.77
N ASP A 830 -10.66 -24.43 15.10
CA ASP A 830 -10.05 -23.50 14.14
C ASP A 830 -8.66 -22.97 14.52
N GLY A 831 -8.09 -23.41 15.65
CA GLY A 831 -6.71 -23.10 16.03
C GLY A 831 -6.41 -21.62 16.32
N SER A 832 -7.44 -20.77 16.47
CA SER A 832 -7.27 -19.32 16.65
C SER A 832 -7.08 -18.90 18.11
N GLU A 833 -7.71 -19.57 19.09
CA GLU A 833 -7.44 -19.34 20.52
C GLU A 833 -7.69 -20.61 21.37
N ILE A 834 -6.67 -21.04 22.11
CA ILE A 834 -6.85 -22.01 23.21
C ILE A 834 -7.54 -21.24 24.34
N ASN A 835 -8.79 -21.55 24.67
CA ASN A 835 -9.46 -21.00 25.86
C ASN A 835 -8.90 -21.68 27.12
N ILE A 836 -7.68 -21.29 27.51
CA ILE A 836 -6.92 -21.89 28.61
C ILE A 836 -7.68 -21.69 29.93
N PRO A 837 -7.80 -22.70 30.81
CA PRO A 837 -8.57 -22.60 32.05
C PRO A 837 -7.80 -21.85 33.16
N PHE A 838 -6.82 -21.02 32.79
CA PHE A 838 -6.03 -20.19 33.68
C PHE A 838 -5.53 -18.94 32.95
N GLU A 839 -5.29 -17.89 33.72
CA GLU A 839 -4.93 -16.57 33.21
C GLU A 839 -3.46 -16.54 32.77
N LEU A 840 -3.22 -16.46 31.45
CA LEU A 840 -1.93 -16.08 30.89
C LEU A 840 -1.76 -14.57 31.01
N THR A 841 -0.55 -14.15 31.39
CA THR A 841 -0.13 -12.75 31.35
C THR A 841 0.01 -12.27 29.91
N ASP A 842 -0.05 -10.95 29.72
CA ASP A 842 0.16 -10.35 28.40
C ASP A 842 1.56 -10.66 27.86
N GLU A 843 2.58 -10.70 28.74
CA GLU A 843 3.95 -11.12 28.38
C GLU A 843 3.98 -12.56 27.85
N GLU A 844 3.35 -13.51 28.55
CA GLU A 844 3.27 -14.92 28.13
C GLU A 844 2.52 -15.06 26.78
N LYS A 845 1.40 -14.35 26.59
CA LYS A 845 0.61 -14.38 25.35
C LYS A 845 1.38 -13.86 24.14
N VAL A 846 2.08 -12.74 24.30
CA VAL A 846 2.89 -12.13 23.23
C VAL A 846 3.95 -13.12 22.75
N ILE A 847 4.66 -13.79 23.67
CA ILE A 847 5.72 -14.74 23.30
C ILE A 847 5.17 -15.99 22.60
N ILE A 848 4.01 -16.49 23.06
CA ILE A 848 3.35 -17.66 22.45
C ILE A 848 2.94 -17.35 21.00
N GLN A 849 2.34 -16.17 20.76
CA GLN A 849 1.87 -15.75 19.44
C GLN A 849 2.99 -15.26 18.52
N PHE A 850 4.18 -14.95 19.05
CA PHE A 850 5.28 -14.40 18.26
C PHE A 850 5.79 -15.42 17.21
N PRO A 851 5.85 -15.09 15.91
CA PRO A 851 6.08 -16.08 14.86
C PRO A 851 7.56 -16.47 14.67
N LEU A 852 8.51 -15.65 15.10
CA LEU A 852 9.94 -15.85 14.84
C LEU A 852 10.67 -16.55 16.00
N THR A 853 11.91 -16.98 15.74
CA THR A 853 12.85 -17.47 16.77
C THR A 853 12.90 -16.50 17.95
N SER A 854 12.81 -17.03 19.17
CA SER A 854 12.60 -16.23 20.39
C SER A 854 13.63 -16.54 21.48
N PHE A 855 14.12 -15.48 22.15
CA PHE A 855 15.00 -15.57 23.33
C PHE A 855 14.25 -15.09 24.57
N ILE A 856 14.03 -15.97 25.54
CA ILE A 856 13.14 -15.76 26.69
C ILE A 856 13.97 -15.79 27.97
N LEU A 857 14.13 -14.63 28.60
CA LEU A 857 14.77 -14.47 29.89
C LEU A 857 13.70 -14.38 30.99
N GLY A 858 13.78 -15.23 32.02
CA GLY A 858 12.84 -15.17 33.15
C GLY A 858 13.33 -15.92 34.37
N ARG A 859 12.94 -15.50 35.58
CA ARG A 859 13.37 -16.17 36.82
C ARG A 859 12.65 -17.51 37.06
N SER A 860 13.12 -18.33 38.01
CA SER A 860 12.36 -19.53 38.40
C SER A 860 10.95 -19.16 38.86
N GLY A 861 9.94 -19.79 38.26
CA GLY A 861 8.54 -19.54 38.58
C GLY A 861 7.88 -18.40 37.79
N THR A 862 8.53 -17.84 36.77
CA THR A 862 7.93 -16.78 35.91
C THR A 862 7.22 -17.28 34.65
N GLY A 863 7.04 -18.60 34.48
CA GLY A 863 6.27 -19.16 33.37
C GLY A 863 7.08 -19.54 32.12
N LYS A 864 8.42 -19.61 32.16
CA LYS A 864 9.29 -20.01 31.03
C LYS A 864 8.84 -21.32 30.36
N THR A 865 8.79 -22.40 31.13
CA THR A 865 8.37 -23.73 30.65
C THR A 865 6.92 -23.69 30.14
N THR A 866 6.03 -22.93 30.80
CA THR A 866 4.64 -22.75 30.37
C THR A 866 4.55 -22.16 28.97
N VAL A 867 5.32 -21.11 28.67
CA VAL A 867 5.37 -20.50 27.33
C VAL A 867 5.88 -21.49 26.27
N LEU A 868 6.97 -22.22 26.56
CA LEU A 868 7.52 -23.21 25.62
C LEU A 868 6.53 -24.34 25.33
N THR A 869 5.93 -24.94 26.36
CA THR A 869 4.98 -26.05 26.21
C THR A 869 3.70 -25.60 25.51
N MET A 870 3.19 -24.40 25.81
CA MET A 870 1.98 -23.88 25.16
C MET A 870 2.18 -23.63 23.66
N LYS A 871 3.34 -23.09 23.28
CA LYS A 871 3.68 -22.86 21.87
C LYS A 871 3.87 -24.18 21.11
N LEU A 872 4.50 -25.17 21.75
CA LEU A 872 4.61 -26.54 21.21
C LEU A 872 3.22 -27.15 20.94
N ILE A 873 2.29 -27.04 21.89
CA ILE A 873 0.92 -27.54 21.74
C ILE A 873 0.18 -26.78 20.63
N GLN A 874 0.31 -25.45 20.57
CA GLN A 874 -0.32 -24.64 19.54
C GLN A 874 0.14 -25.04 18.13
N LYS A 875 1.45 -25.27 17.94
CA LYS A 875 2.01 -25.74 16.66
C LYS A 875 1.55 -27.16 16.30
N GLU A 876 1.46 -28.05 17.29
CA GLU A 876 0.91 -29.40 17.10
C GLU A 876 -0.55 -29.35 16.64
N GLN A 877 -1.37 -28.52 17.27
CA GLN A 877 -2.78 -28.35 16.89
C GLN A 877 -2.94 -27.76 15.49
N GLN A 878 -2.14 -26.75 15.14
CA GLN A 878 -2.13 -26.20 13.78
C GLN A 878 -1.77 -27.26 12.74
N SER A 879 -0.80 -28.13 13.05
CA SER A 879 -0.45 -29.28 12.19
C SER A 879 -1.60 -30.27 12.06
N LEU A 880 -2.27 -30.62 13.16
CA LEU A 880 -3.40 -31.57 13.16
C LEU A 880 -4.60 -31.02 12.38
N ILE A 881 -4.89 -29.73 12.51
CA ILE A 881 -5.95 -29.05 11.75
C ILE A 881 -5.58 -29.03 10.25
N ALA A 882 -4.33 -28.73 9.91
CA ALA A 882 -3.84 -28.74 8.54
C ALA A 882 -3.90 -30.15 7.92
N SER A 883 -3.57 -31.21 8.68
CA SER A 883 -3.63 -32.59 8.19
C SER A 883 -5.05 -33.14 8.06
N GLN A 884 -5.99 -32.68 8.91
CA GLN A 884 -7.41 -33.06 8.82
C GLN A 884 -8.19 -32.21 7.78
N GLY A 885 -7.62 -31.10 7.32
CA GLY A 885 -8.25 -30.13 6.44
C GLY A 885 -8.06 -30.40 4.95
N LEU A 886 -8.62 -31.51 4.43
CA LEU A 886 -8.94 -31.67 2.99
C LEU A 886 -9.86 -32.89 2.72
N ASN A 887 -10.85 -33.16 3.57
CA ASN A 887 -11.94 -34.10 3.28
C ASN A 887 -13.28 -33.55 3.72
N LEU A 888 -13.83 -32.62 2.94
CA LEU A 888 -15.25 -32.25 2.99
C LEU A 888 -15.76 -32.00 1.57
N ASP A 889 -15.73 -33.05 0.74
CA ASP A 889 -16.66 -33.20 -0.38
C ASP A 889 -17.05 -34.69 -0.50
N GLY A 890 -18.33 -34.99 -0.25
CA GLY A 890 -18.97 -36.31 -0.38
C GLY A 890 -18.96 -37.15 0.92
N ALA A 891 -20.04 -37.77 1.39
CA ALA A 891 -21.35 -38.01 0.81
C ALA A 891 -22.36 -38.37 1.93
N ASP A 892 -23.64 -38.07 1.69
CA ASP A 892 -24.74 -38.83 2.28
C ASP A 892 -24.65 -40.29 1.78
N LEU A 893 -24.86 -41.27 2.68
CA LEU A 893 -25.87 -42.34 2.59
C LEU A 893 -25.56 -43.54 3.50
N SER A 894 -26.56 -43.85 4.34
CA SER A 894 -27.03 -45.17 4.82
C SER A 894 -26.07 -46.36 4.91
N GLY A 895 -25.91 -46.84 6.15
CA GLY A 895 -25.62 -48.19 6.65
C GLY A 895 -25.22 -49.31 5.69
N VAL A 896 -24.03 -49.88 5.96
CA VAL A 896 -23.73 -51.32 5.93
C VAL A 896 -22.61 -51.61 6.95
N ASP A 897 -22.79 -52.73 7.65
CA ASP A 897 -21.98 -53.47 8.61
C ASP A 897 -20.48 -53.14 8.84
N ASP A 898 -20.15 -53.14 10.14
CA ASP A 898 -18.83 -53.37 10.72
C ASP A 898 -18.21 -54.67 10.18
N ASN A 899 -17.08 -54.52 9.48
CA ASN A 899 -15.83 -55.29 9.64
C ASN A 899 -15.00 -55.19 8.36
N ASN A 900 -13.73 -54.81 8.52
CA ASN A 900 -12.68 -54.63 7.51
C ASN A 900 -12.61 -53.25 6.84
N ILE A 901 -11.94 -52.31 7.50
CA ILE A 901 -11.20 -51.26 6.79
C ILE A 901 -9.71 -51.48 7.04
N MET A 902 -9.07 -52.07 6.04
CA MET A 902 -7.63 -52.13 5.91
C MET A 902 -7.12 -50.70 5.61
N LEU A 903 -6.21 -50.16 6.43
CA LEU A 903 -5.57 -48.87 6.16
C LEU A 903 -4.79 -48.90 4.84
N PRO A 904 -4.89 -47.89 3.97
CA PRO A 904 -3.99 -47.78 2.82
C PRO A 904 -2.59 -47.37 3.31
N LYS A 905 -1.61 -48.23 3.06
CA LYS A 905 -0.19 -47.88 3.12
C LYS A 905 0.17 -47.05 1.88
N ASN A 906 0.97 -46.01 2.09
CA ASN A 906 1.72 -45.19 1.13
C ASN A 906 1.02 -43.95 0.55
N GLY A 907 1.05 -42.88 1.34
CA GLY A 907 1.04 -41.47 0.93
C GLY A 907 1.46 -40.64 2.14
N GLY A 908 2.62 -39.99 2.09
CA GLY A 908 3.27 -39.38 3.27
C GLY A 908 2.41 -38.30 3.95
N GLU A 909 2.03 -38.55 5.20
CA GLU A 909 1.46 -37.55 6.10
C GLU A 909 2.55 -36.52 6.45
N SER A 910 2.40 -35.26 6.01
CA SER A 910 3.29 -34.17 6.45
C SER A 910 2.93 -33.77 7.89
N SER A 911 3.40 -34.51 8.88
CA SER A 911 3.29 -34.13 10.29
C SER A 911 4.51 -33.32 10.74
N VAL A 912 4.28 -32.29 11.55
CA VAL A 912 5.32 -31.40 12.07
C VAL A 912 6.21 -32.15 13.07
N LYS A 913 7.52 -32.13 12.86
CA LYS A 913 8.53 -32.74 13.74
C LYS A 913 9.03 -31.70 14.75
N GLN A 914 8.63 -31.83 16.01
CA GLN A 914 9.02 -30.92 17.09
C GLN A 914 9.88 -31.61 18.15
N VAL A 915 10.89 -30.93 18.70
CA VAL A 915 11.74 -31.45 19.79
C VAL A 915 11.77 -30.48 20.97
N PHE A 916 11.50 -30.98 22.17
CA PHE A 916 11.67 -30.27 23.44
C PHE A 916 12.88 -30.83 24.18
N ILE A 917 13.84 -29.95 24.50
CA ILE A 917 15.12 -30.29 25.13
C ILE A 917 15.21 -29.61 26.49
N THR A 918 15.53 -30.39 27.53
CA THR A 918 15.81 -29.87 28.87
C THR A 918 16.98 -30.60 29.51
N VAL A 919 17.64 -29.98 30.48
CA VAL A 919 18.70 -30.62 31.27
C VAL A 919 18.11 -31.48 32.40
N SER A 920 16.85 -31.23 32.82
CA SER A 920 16.21 -31.90 33.95
C SER A 920 15.44 -33.17 33.54
N PRO A 921 15.84 -34.37 34.00
CA PRO A 921 15.12 -35.61 33.72
C PRO A 921 13.69 -35.60 34.28
N LYS A 922 13.50 -35.03 35.48
CA LYS A 922 12.19 -34.92 36.14
C LYS A 922 11.22 -34.04 35.36
N LEU A 923 11.72 -32.93 34.81
CA LEU A 923 10.91 -32.04 33.97
C LEU A 923 10.59 -32.70 32.63
N CYS A 924 11.56 -33.40 32.05
CA CYS A 924 11.39 -34.16 30.81
C CYS A 924 10.26 -35.19 30.93
N SER A 925 10.26 -36.00 32.00
CA SER A 925 9.23 -37.00 32.25
C SER A 925 7.85 -36.37 32.46
N ALA A 926 7.75 -35.29 33.26
CA ALA A 926 6.50 -34.57 33.49
C ALA A 926 5.90 -33.96 32.21
N ILE A 927 6.73 -33.40 31.32
CA ILE A 927 6.28 -32.82 30.05
C ILE A 927 5.85 -33.92 29.07
N LYS A 928 6.62 -35.01 28.98
CA LYS A 928 6.31 -36.19 28.15
C LYS A 928 4.92 -36.74 28.52
N ASP A 929 4.66 -36.95 29.80
CA ASP A 929 3.37 -37.42 30.31
C ASP A 929 2.22 -36.48 29.97
N HIS A 930 2.43 -35.17 30.13
CA HIS A 930 1.42 -34.16 29.84
C HIS A 930 1.04 -34.15 28.35
N ILE A 931 2.03 -34.24 27.46
CA ILE A 931 1.83 -34.31 26.00
C ILE A 931 1.17 -35.62 25.59
N CYS A 932 1.63 -36.76 26.12
CA CYS A 932 1.08 -38.08 25.80
C CYS A 932 -0.40 -38.18 26.19
N ARG A 933 -0.79 -37.64 27.35
CA ARG A 933 -2.19 -37.58 27.77
C ARG A 933 -3.03 -36.71 26.83
N LEU A 934 -2.56 -35.51 26.50
CA LEU A 934 -3.23 -34.63 25.52
C LEU A 934 -3.45 -35.33 24.16
N LYS A 935 -2.46 -36.10 23.67
CA LYS A 935 -2.59 -36.87 22.42
C LYS A 935 -3.59 -38.02 22.51
N ARG A 936 -3.57 -38.82 23.59
CA ARG A 936 -4.55 -39.91 23.79
C ARG A 936 -5.98 -39.39 23.80
N PHE A 937 -6.22 -38.22 24.41
CA PHE A 937 -7.54 -37.58 24.41
C PHE A 937 -7.98 -37.04 23.04
N GLY A 938 -7.04 -36.60 22.20
CA GLY A 938 -7.33 -36.13 20.84
C GLY A 938 -7.72 -37.24 19.85
N ILE A 939 -7.33 -38.49 20.11
CA ILE A 939 -7.59 -39.65 19.23
C ILE A 939 -8.91 -40.37 19.63
N GLY A 940 -9.51 -40.02 20.77
CA GLY A 940 -10.80 -40.57 21.20
C GLY A 940 -10.73 -41.97 21.82
N ASP A 941 -9.55 -42.40 22.25
CA ASP A 941 -9.36 -43.70 22.91
C ASP A 941 -9.81 -43.60 24.38
N VAL A 942 -10.81 -44.40 24.76
CA VAL A 942 -11.46 -44.41 26.10
C VAL A 942 -10.98 -45.61 26.93
N SER A 943 -9.86 -46.24 26.57
CA SER A 943 -9.28 -47.32 27.37
C SER A 943 -8.69 -46.77 28.68
N ASP A 944 -9.44 -46.96 29.77
CA ASP A 944 -9.01 -46.79 31.18
C ASP A 944 -7.97 -47.86 31.58
N GLU A 945 -6.87 -47.97 30.83
CA GLU A 945 -5.67 -48.55 31.41
C GLU A 945 -4.98 -47.48 32.24
N SER A 946 -5.30 -47.50 33.54
CA SER A 946 -4.52 -46.83 34.57
C SER A 946 -3.05 -47.22 34.39
N SER A 947 -2.24 -46.30 33.87
CA SER A 947 -0.82 -46.31 34.22
C SER A 947 -0.78 -45.88 35.67
N ILE A 948 -0.97 -46.88 36.54
CA ILE A 948 -0.68 -46.79 37.97
C ILE A 948 0.69 -46.13 38.08
N LEU A 949 0.76 -45.06 38.86
CA LEU A 949 2.00 -44.43 39.31
C LEU A 949 2.90 -45.50 39.93
N HIS A 950 3.74 -46.14 39.13
CA HIS A 950 4.94 -46.79 39.62
C HIS A 950 6.04 -45.72 39.71
N MET A 951 5.92 -44.83 40.69
CA MET A 951 7.13 -44.24 41.26
C MET A 951 7.86 -45.39 41.97
N HIS A 952 8.72 -46.11 41.25
CA HIS A 952 9.75 -46.90 41.91
C HIS A 952 10.63 -45.91 42.70
N ASP A 953 10.97 -46.30 43.92
CA ASP A 953 11.94 -45.61 44.76
C ASP A 953 13.20 -45.27 43.95
N ILE A 954 13.48 -43.97 43.87
CA ILE A 954 14.81 -43.35 43.97
C ILE A 954 15.96 -44.36 43.82
N MET A 955 16.37 -44.67 42.58
CA MET A 955 17.78 -45.00 42.26
C MET A 955 18.13 -45.19 40.77
N ASP A 956 17.17 -45.35 39.84
CA ASP A 956 17.49 -45.49 38.40
C ASP A 956 16.76 -44.43 37.53
N ASP A 957 17.26 -43.18 37.54
CA ASP A 957 16.79 -42.06 36.70
C ASP A 957 16.96 -42.28 35.16
N LEU A 958 17.30 -43.50 34.73
CA LEU A 958 17.79 -43.81 33.37
C LEU A 958 17.08 -44.94 32.61
N GLU A 959 16.22 -45.73 33.25
CA GLU A 959 15.50 -46.80 32.52
C GLU A 959 14.33 -46.26 31.66
N GLU A 960 13.83 -45.06 31.94
CA GLU A 960 12.66 -44.46 31.23
C GLU A 960 12.96 -43.97 29.79
N PHE A 961 14.25 -43.86 29.42
CA PHE A 961 14.69 -43.35 28.11
C PHE A 961 15.21 -44.43 27.16
N THR A 962 15.14 -45.72 27.55
CA THR A 962 15.54 -46.84 26.68
C THR A 962 14.54 -47.14 25.56
N GLU A 963 13.32 -46.60 25.66
CA GLU A 963 12.26 -46.75 24.64
C GLU A 963 12.47 -45.86 23.41
N ILE A 964 13.19 -44.75 23.54
CA ILE A 964 13.47 -43.82 22.43
C ILE A 964 14.73 -44.30 21.70
N PRO A 965 14.71 -44.47 20.35
CA PRO A 965 15.89 -44.86 19.59
C PRO A 965 17.08 -43.91 19.78
N ASP A 966 18.30 -44.43 19.70
CA ASP A 966 19.55 -43.67 19.82
C ASP A 966 20.00 -43.03 18.49
N SER A 967 19.09 -42.75 17.56
CA SER A 967 19.39 -42.10 16.27
C SER A 967 18.21 -41.28 15.78
N PHE A 968 18.48 -40.20 15.06
CA PHE A 968 17.47 -39.43 14.33
C PHE A 968 17.09 -40.05 12.97
N CYS A 969 17.70 -41.15 12.56
CA CYS A 969 17.36 -41.80 11.28
C CYS A 969 16.05 -42.61 11.40
N ASP A 970 15.14 -42.42 10.44
CA ASP A 970 13.90 -43.19 10.26
C ASP A 970 12.99 -43.23 11.51
N LEU A 971 12.89 -42.13 12.26
CA LEU A 971 12.04 -42.07 13.46
C LEU A 971 10.55 -42.02 13.07
N PRO A 972 9.71 -42.96 13.53
CA PRO A 972 8.28 -42.93 13.23
C PRO A 972 7.61 -41.65 13.74
N HIS A 973 6.65 -41.11 12.97
CA HIS A 973 5.94 -39.87 13.31
C HIS A 973 5.25 -39.90 14.69
N GLY A 974 4.87 -41.08 15.19
CA GLY A 974 4.27 -41.24 16.52
C GLY A 974 5.18 -40.86 17.70
N TYR A 975 6.49 -40.75 17.49
CA TYR A 975 7.44 -40.31 18.52
C TYR A 975 7.51 -38.78 18.67
N TYR A 976 7.03 -38.02 17.68
CA TYR A 976 6.98 -36.56 17.75
C TYR A 976 5.67 -36.10 18.41
N PRO A 977 5.65 -34.99 19.17
CA PRO A 977 6.78 -34.15 19.55
C PRO A 977 7.69 -34.87 20.57
N LEU A 978 8.99 -34.88 20.28
CA LEU A 978 9.99 -35.62 21.04
C LEU A 978 10.43 -34.81 22.26
N THR A 979 10.21 -35.33 23.47
CA THR A 979 10.66 -34.69 24.72
C THR A 979 11.84 -35.48 25.28
N ILE A 980 13.04 -34.89 25.24
CA ILE A 980 14.30 -35.57 25.58
C ILE A 980 15.22 -34.71 26.45
N THR A 981 16.14 -35.36 27.15
CA THR A 981 17.22 -34.66 27.84
C THR A 981 18.32 -34.24 26.87
N TYR A 982 19.08 -33.19 27.19
CA TYR A 982 20.22 -32.76 26.37
C TYR A 982 21.25 -33.89 26.16
N ARG A 983 21.45 -34.74 27.16
CA ARG A 983 22.35 -35.89 27.05
C ARG A 983 21.84 -36.94 26.05
N LYS A 984 20.54 -37.23 26.07
CA LYS A 984 19.91 -38.09 25.06
C LYS A 984 20.01 -37.49 23.65
N PHE A 985 19.88 -36.18 23.52
CA PHE A 985 20.08 -35.47 22.24
C PHE A 985 21.50 -35.69 21.68
N LEU A 986 22.55 -35.60 22.50
CA LEU A 986 23.92 -35.88 22.07
C LEU A 986 24.11 -37.35 21.63
N MET A 987 23.51 -38.29 22.37
CA MET A 987 23.57 -39.72 22.00
C MET A 987 22.87 -39.99 20.67
N MET A 988 21.72 -39.35 20.42
CA MET A 988 21.00 -39.48 19.16
C MET A 988 21.77 -38.86 17.98
N LEU A 989 22.50 -37.75 18.20
CA LEU A 989 23.40 -37.18 17.21
C LEU A 989 24.56 -38.11 16.86
N ASP A 990 25.22 -38.68 17.87
CA ASP A 990 26.32 -39.63 17.68
C ASP A 990 25.86 -40.87 16.90
N GLY A 991 24.69 -41.42 17.24
CA GLY A 991 24.09 -42.55 16.53
C GLY A 991 23.55 -42.24 15.12
N THR A 992 23.54 -40.97 14.72
CA THR A 992 23.24 -40.53 13.34
C THR A 992 24.52 -40.34 12.51
N CYS A 993 25.68 -40.20 13.14
CA CYS A 993 26.97 -40.13 12.45
C CYS A 993 27.40 -41.53 11.94
N GLN A 994 28.21 -41.57 10.88
CA GLN A 994 28.76 -42.83 10.36
C GLN A 994 29.83 -43.39 11.29
N THR A 995 30.63 -42.52 11.90
CA THR A 995 31.62 -42.88 12.93
C THR A 995 31.17 -42.39 14.30
N SER A 996 31.00 -43.31 15.26
CA SER A 996 30.66 -42.95 16.64
C SER A 996 31.91 -42.57 17.41
N PHE A 997 31.83 -41.53 18.24
CA PHE A 997 32.89 -41.17 19.18
C PHE A 997 33.30 -42.36 20.07
N PHE A 998 32.33 -43.19 20.42
CA PHE A 998 32.54 -44.33 21.32
C PHE A 998 33.18 -45.55 20.63
N ASP A 999 33.27 -45.58 19.30
CA ASP A 999 33.92 -46.68 18.57
C ASP A 999 35.42 -46.78 18.88
N ALA A 1000 36.07 -45.65 19.20
CA ALA A 1000 37.47 -45.61 19.66
C ALA A 1000 37.69 -46.40 20.97
N PHE A 1001 36.62 -46.63 21.74
CA PHE A 1001 36.63 -47.31 23.03
C PHE A 1001 35.98 -48.70 22.99
N TYR A 1002 35.60 -49.18 21.80
CA TYR A 1002 34.87 -50.44 21.60
C TYR A 1002 35.54 -51.65 22.27
N GLY A 1003 36.88 -51.69 22.28
CA GLY A 1003 37.67 -52.74 22.94
C GLY A 1003 37.49 -52.79 24.48
N GLU A 1004 37.27 -51.65 25.13
CA GLU A 1004 37.04 -51.55 26.58
C GLU A 1004 35.58 -51.88 26.94
N MET A 1005 34.62 -51.57 26.05
CA MET A 1005 33.19 -51.87 26.25
C MET A 1005 32.81 -53.34 26.00
N LYS A 1006 33.68 -54.14 25.36
CA LYS A 1006 33.42 -55.54 24.98
C LYS A 1006 32.99 -56.42 26.17
N SER A 1007 33.52 -56.17 27.37
CA SER A 1007 33.15 -56.88 28.61
C SER A 1007 31.75 -56.56 29.16
N SER A 1008 31.13 -55.46 28.73
CA SER A 1008 29.78 -55.06 29.12
C SER A 1008 28.72 -55.64 28.17
N PHE A 1009 29.05 -55.75 26.87
CA PHE A 1009 28.21 -56.40 25.85
C PHE A 1009 28.07 -57.91 26.09
N GLU A 1010 29.13 -58.59 26.54
CA GLU A 1010 29.11 -60.02 26.89
C GLU A 1010 28.20 -60.35 28.08
N ARG A 1011 27.78 -59.35 28.87
CA ARG A 1011 26.83 -59.48 29.98
C ARG A 1011 25.35 -59.27 29.58
N GLY A 1012 25.03 -59.17 28.29
CA GLY A 1012 23.65 -59.12 27.79
C GLY A 1012 22.96 -57.74 27.86
N HIS A 1013 23.71 -56.66 28.06
CA HIS A 1013 23.15 -55.29 28.10
C HIS A 1013 22.92 -54.73 26.68
N SER A 1014 21.89 -53.90 26.50
CA SER A 1014 21.69 -53.13 25.26
C SER A 1014 22.86 -52.18 25.00
N ARG A 1015 23.14 -51.86 23.72
CA ARG A 1015 24.23 -50.92 23.31
C ARG A 1015 24.15 -49.59 24.06
N SER A 1016 22.93 -49.06 24.22
CA SER A 1016 22.64 -47.83 24.97
C SER A 1016 23.12 -47.91 26.42
N ARG A 1017 22.79 -49.00 27.14
CA ARG A 1017 23.15 -49.20 28.56
C ARG A 1017 24.66 -49.41 28.75
N ALA A 1018 25.32 -50.05 27.78
CA ALA A 1018 26.79 -50.22 27.78
C ALA A 1018 27.53 -48.89 27.57
N VAL A 1019 27.09 -48.06 26.62
CA VAL A 1019 27.65 -46.72 26.38
C VAL A 1019 27.42 -45.82 27.60
N GLN A 1020 26.21 -45.84 28.17
CA GLN A 1020 25.87 -45.03 29.33
C GLN A 1020 26.73 -45.34 30.56
N THR A 1021 26.89 -46.63 30.88
CA THR A 1021 27.77 -47.10 31.97
C THR A 1021 29.23 -46.71 31.72
N PHE A 1022 29.65 -46.73 30.45
CA PHE A 1022 30.99 -46.30 30.07
C PHE A 1022 31.20 -44.80 30.26
N ILE A 1023 30.22 -43.98 29.88
CA ILE A 1023 30.29 -42.52 30.10
C ILE A 1023 30.42 -42.24 31.61
N GLU A 1024 29.61 -42.85 32.46
CA GLU A 1024 29.68 -42.64 33.92
C GLU A 1024 31.04 -43.01 34.55
N LEU A 1025 31.73 -44.01 33.99
CA LEU A 1025 33.05 -44.43 34.46
C LEU A 1025 34.19 -43.52 33.96
N LYS A 1026 34.10 -43.06 32.71
CA LYS A 1026 35.22 -42.43 31.99
C LYS A 1026 35.09 -40.93 31.81
N GLU A 1027 33.88 -40.37 31.94
CA GLU A 1027 33.64 -38.93 31.85
C GLU A 1027 34.29 -38.20 33.03
N VAL A 1028 34.97 -37.09 32.75
CA VAL A 1028 35.55 -36.19 33.74
C VAL A 1028 34.59 -35.06 34.04
N THR A 1029 33.77 -35.22 35.07
CA THR A 1029 32.96 -34.13 35.64
C THR A 1029 33.81 -33.20 36.50
N TYR A 1030 33.25 -32.07 36.94
CA TYR A 1030 33.93 -31.17 37.88
C TYR A 1030 34.38 -31.89 39.16
N GLU A 1031 33.55 -32.78 39.71
CA GLU A 1031 33.87 -33.54 40.93
C GLU A 1031 35.10 -34.43 40.71
N LYS A 1032 35.18 -35.11 39.56
CA LYS A 1032 36.32 -35.95 39.19
C LYS A 1032 37.57 -35.11 38.90
N PHE A 1033 37.42 -33.97 38.22
CA PHE A 1033 38.50 -32.99 38.02
C PHE A 1033 39.07 -32.50 39.36
N ALA A 1034 38.21 -32.04 40.27
CA ALA A 1034 38.60 -31.48 41.57
C ALA A 1034 39.25 -32.51 42.50
N THR A 1035 38.83 -33.78 42.43
CA THR A 1035 39.35 -34.84 43.31
C THR A 1035 40.57 -35.57 42.75
N SER A 1036 40.59 -35.83 41.44
CA SER A 1036 41.55 -36.75 40.80
C SER A 1036 42.66 -36.04 40.01
N TYR A 1037 42.37 -34.84 39.47
CA TYR A 1037 43.31 -34.07 38.65
C TYR A 1037 43.88 -32.87 39.39
N TRP A 1038 43.02 -32.07 40.04
CA TRP A 1038 43.40 -30.83 40.71
C TRP A 1038 44.56 -30.96 41.71
N PRO A 1039 44.65 -32.02 42.55
CA PRO A 1039 45.77 -32.17 43.48
C PRO A 1039 47.12 -32.50 42.81
N ARG A 1040 47.14 -32.86 41.52
CA ARG A 1040 48.34 -33.29 40.79
C ARG A 1040 49.03 -32.16 40.04
N PHE A 1041 48.35 -31.03 39.81
CA PHE A 1041 48.93 -29.87 39.14
C PHE A 1041 50.01 -29.20 39.99
N ASN A 1042 50.95 -28.52 39.33
CA ASN A 1042 52.00 -27.77 40.01
C ASN A 1042 51.42 -26.71 40.97
N ALA A 1043 51.85 -26.74 42.23
CA ALA A 1043 51.42 -25.82 43.29
C ALA A 1043 51.69 -24.34 42.95
N ASP A 1044 52.73 -24.05 42.16
CA ASP A 1044 53.03 -22.69 41.71
C ASP A 1044 52.01 -22.19 40.67
N LEU A 1045 51.47 -23.09 39.84
CA LEU A 1045 50.44 -22.78 38.84
C LEU A 1045 49.05 -22.61 39.46
N THR A 1046 48.71 -23.37 40.51
CA THR A 1046 47.39 -23.34 41.16
C THR A 1046 47.25 -22.31 42.28
N LYS A 1047 48.35 -21.64 42.68
CA LYS A 1047 48.38 -20.65 43.75
C LYS A 1047 47.39 -19.49 43.53
N LYS A 1048 46.44 -19.32 44.46
CA LYS A 1048 45.37 -18.29 44.45
C LYS A 1048 44.32 -18.43 43.33
N ILE A 1049 44.20 -19.60 42.70
CA ILE A 1049 43.14 -19.88 41.72
C ILE A 1049 42.29 -21.03 42.24
N ALA A 1050 40.96 -20.90 42.16
CA ALA A 1050 40.04 -21.96 42.56
C ALA A 1050 39.88 -23.01 41.44
N ALA A 1051 39.73 -24.29 41.83
CA ALA A 1051 39.52 -25.39 40.89
C ALA A 1051 38.31 -25.16 39.97
N SER A 1052 37.23 -24.59 40.53
CA SER A 1052 36.01 -24.25 39.78
C SER A 1052 36.26 -23.22 38.70
N THR A 1053 37.04 -22.17 38.98
CA THR A 1053 37.39 -21.14 37.98
C THR A 1053 38.19 -21.73 36.84
N VAL A 1054 39.20 -22.56 37.13
CA VAL A 1054 39.99 -23.22 36.07
C VAL A 1054 39.12 -24.16 35.24
N PHE A 1055 38.27 -24.95 35.89
CA PHE A 1055 37.38 -25.87 35.18
C PHE A 1055 36.39 -25.11 34.27
N THR A 1056 35.80 -24.00 34.74
CA THR A 1056 34.96 -23.14 33.90
C THR A 1056 35.71 -22.56 32.71
N GLU A 1057 36.94 -22.08 32.90
CA GLU A 1057 37.74 -21.55 31.79
C GLU A 1057 38.09 -22.64 30.76
N ILE A 1058 38.41 -23.86 31.20
CA ILE A 1058 38.68 -24.99 30.31
C ILE A 1058 37.42 -25.35 29.51
N ILE A 1059 36.29 -25.60 30.20
CA ILE A 1059 35.08 -26.15 29.58
C ILE A 1059 34.32 -25.10 28.77
N SER A 1060 34.18 -23.86 29.26
CA SER A 1060 33.37 -22.83 28.59
C SER A 1060 34.14 -21.94 27.60
N HIS A 1061 35.41 -21.63 27.88
CA HIS A 1061 36.15 -20.65 27.08
C HIS A 1061 37.22 -21.27 26.18
N ILE A 1062 38.00 -22.22 26.69
CA ILE A 1062 39.05 -22.87 25.88
C ILE A 1062 38.43 -23.90 24.92
N LYS A 1063 37.56 -24.78 25.43
CA LYS A 1063 36.94 -25.86 24.63
C LYS A 1063 35.51 -25.55 24.20
N GLY A 1064 34.79 -24.73 24.97
CA GLY A 1064 33.37 -24.42 24.78
C GLY A 1064 33.06 -23.13 24.02
N ALA A 1065 34.07 -22.35 23.62
CA ALA A 1065 33.88 -21.17 22.80
C ALA A 1065 33.61 -21.57 21.34
N TYR A 1066 32.67 -20.91 20.66
CA TYR A 1066 32.37 -21.23 19.26
C TYR A 1066 33.58 -21.11 18.31
N GLN A 1067 34.52 -20.22 18.60
CA GLN A 1067 35.76 -20.08 17.82
C GLN A 1067 36.64 -21.34 17.89
N ALA A 1068 36.49 -22.16 18.92
CA ALA A 1068 37.17 -23.44 19.10
C ALA A 1068 36.54 -24.60 18.29
N SER A 1069 35.31 -24.44 17.75
CA SER A 1069 34.63 -25.47 16.95
C SER A 1069 34.96 -25.41 15.45
N ARG A 1070 35.96 -24.60 15.03
CA ARG A 1070 36.48 -24.68 13.66
C ARG A 1070 37.13 -26.06 13.44
N PRO A 1071 36.96 -26.68 12.26
CA PRO A 1071 37.20 -28.11 12.03
C PRO A 1071 38.69 -28.57 12.11
N CYS A 1072 39.60 -27.76 12.65
CA CYS A 1072 41.03 -28.08 12.71
C CYS A 1072 41.66 -28.07 14.11
N THR A 1073 41.03 -27.53 15.16
CA THR A 1073 41.71 -27.43 16.47
C THR A 1073 40.91 -27.93 17.68
N GLY A 1074 39.57 -27.82 17.72
CA GLY A 1074 38.75 -28.30 18.85
C GLY A 1074 39.03 -27.59 20.19
N LYS A 1075 39.83 -26.52 20.16
CA LYS A 1075 40.26 -25.71 21.30
C LYS A 1075 40.67 -24.32 20.80
N LEU A 1076 40.59 -23.34 21.69
CA LEU A 1076 41.12 -22.00 21.46
C LEU A 1076 42.65 -22.01 21.59
N GLU A 1077 43.34 -21.37 20.64
CA GLU A 1077 44.80 -21.24 20.69
C GLU A 1077 45.21 -20.32 21.86
N ARG A 1078 46.40 -20.55 22.43
CA ARG A 1078 46.89 -19.81 23.62
C ARG A 1078 46.79 -18.30 23.43
N GLN A 1079 47.17 -17.80 22.26
CA GLN A 1079 47.15 -16.38 21.94
C GLN A 1079 45.73 -15.80 21.96
N ASP A 1080 44.77 -16.50 21.35
CA ASP A 1080 43.38 -16.06 21.27
C ASP A 1080 42.70 -16.13 22.64
N TYR A 1081 43.02 -17.15 23.45
CA TYR A 1081 42.53 -17.27 24.82
C TYR A 1081 43.06 -16.15 25.74
N VAL A 1082 44.35 -15.79 25.64
CA VAL A 1082 44.92 -14.69 26.42
C VAL A 1082 44.33 -13.35 25.99
N MET A 1083 44.09 -13.12 24.69
CA MET A 1083 43.43 -11.91 24.19
C MET A 1083 41.99 -11.71 24.73
N LEU A 1084 41.35 -12.74 25.30
CA LEU A 1084 40.06 -12.57 26.01
C LEU A 1084 40.18 -11.69 27.26
N ALA A 1085 41.39 -11.44 27.79
CA ALA A 1085 41.58 -10.48 28.88
C ALA A 1085 41.41 -9.01 28.43
N ASP A 1086 41.62 -8.72 27.14
CA ASP A 1086 41.51 -7.35 26.58
C ASP A 1086 40.05 -6.96 26.26
N LYS A 1087 39.11 -7.92 26.35
CA LYS A 1087 37.67 -7.62 26.28
C LYS A 1087 37.26 -6.80 27.51
N ARG A 1088 36.40 -5.79 27.33
CA ARG A 1088 36.00 -4.75 28.31
C ARG A 1088 35.53 -5.26 29.70
N PHE A 1089 35.35 -6.57 29.92
CA PHE A 1089 34.69 -7.15 31.09
C PHE A 1089 35.35 -8.43 31.65
N SER A 1090 36.63 -8.72 31.35
CA SER A 1090 37.30 -9.94 31.85
C SER A 1090 37.63 -9.87 33.34
N SER A 1091 37.28 -10.92 34.10
CA SER A 1091 37.61 -11.05 35.53
C SER A 1091 39.05 -11.56 35.78
N LEU A 1092 39.71 -12.08 34.75
CA LEU A 1092 41.05 -12.64 34.79
C LEU A 1092 42.00 -11.82 33.92
N ASN A 1093 43.21 -11.57 34.42
CA ASN A 1093 44.25 -10.86 33.66
C ASN A 1093 45.04 -11.80 32.73
N ASN A 1094 45.87 -11.21 31.85
CA ASN A 1094 46.69 -11.97 30.89
C ASN A 1094 47.56 -13.03 31.56
N GLU A 1095 48.20 -12.71 32.69
CA GLU A 1095 49.10 -13.63 33.42
C GLU A 1095 48.34 -14.82 34.02
N MET A 1096 47.14 -14.60 34.55
CA MET A 1096 46.30 -15.68 35.10
C MET A 1096 45.76 -16.58 33.99
N ARG A 1097 45.32 -16.02 32.85
CA ARG A 1097 44.91 -16.82 31.68
C ARG A 1097 46.06 -17.66 31.14
N ASP A 1098 47.26 -17.08 31.06
CA ASP A 1098 48.45 -17.80 30.61
C ASP A 1098 48.76 -19.04 31.48
N ARG A 1099 48.69 -18.87 32.81
CA ARG A 1099 48.85 -19.97 33.77
C ARG A 1099 47.73 -21.01 33.66
N ILE A 1100 46.48 -20.59 33.44
CA ILE A 1100 45.34 -21.50 33.25
C ILE A 1100 45.52 -22.33 31.98
N TYR A 1101 46.11 -21.76 30.92
CA TYR A 1101 46.40 -22.49 29.70
C TYR A 1101 47.47 -23.56 29.91
N ASP A 1102 48.49 -23.29 30.73
CA ASP A 1102 49.48 -24.31 31.09
C ASP A 1102 48.86 -25.46 31.92
N ILE A 1103 47.94 -25.14 32.84
CA ILE A 1103 47.15 -26.16 33.58
C ILE A 1103 46.27 -26.97 32.61
N PHE A 1104 45.66 -26.32 31.61
CA PHE A 1104 44.87 -26.99 30.58
C PHE A 1104 45.72 -28.00 29.78
N LEU A 1105 46.93 -27.64 29.36
CA LEU A 1105 47.82 -28.56 28.66
C LEU A 1105 48.23 -29.77 29.52
N GLU A 1106 48.51 -29.53 30.80
CA GLU A 1106 48.82 -30.60 31.76
C GLU A 1106 47.59 -31.51 32.00
N TYR A 1107 46.40 -30.91 32.09
CA TYR A 1107 45.13 -31.63 32.21
C TYR A 1107 44.86 -32.52 31.00
N GLU A 1108 44.97 -32.00 29.78
CA GLU A 1108 44.77 -32.76 28.54
C GLU A 1108 45.78 -33.91 28.43
N SER A 1109 47.04 -33.69 28.81
CA SER A 1109 48.07 -34.74 28.83
C SER A 1109 47.74 -35.87 29.83
N MET A 1110 47.36 -35.52 31.06
CA MET A 1110 46.97 -36.49 32.08
C MET A 1110 45.71 -37.26 31.67
N LYS A 1111 44.69 -36.56 31.16
CA LYS A 1111 43.41 -37.14 30.72
C LYS A 1111 43.62 -38.09 29.54
N CYS A 1112 44.43 -37.70 28.56
CA CYS A 1112 44.81 -38.54 27.42
C CYS A 1112 45.54 -39.82 27.88
N THR A 1113 46.47 -39.69 28.83
CA THR A 1113 47.18 -40.85 29.42
C THR A 1113 46.23 -41.79 30.16
N ALA A 1114 45.22 -41.24 30.85
CA ALA A 1114 44.20 -42.01 31.56
C ALA A 1114 43.11 -42.61 30.65
N ARG A 1115 43.08 -42.26 29.36
CA ARG A 1115 42.00 -42.58 28.40
C ARG A 1115 40.62 -42.20 28.95
N GLU A 1116 40.54 -41.01 29.52
CA GLU A 1116 39.30 -40.39 29.96
C GLU A 1116 38.91 -39.27 28.99
N PHE A 1117 37.66 -38.81 29.04
CA PHE A 1117 37.18 -37.70 28.21
C PHE A 1117 36.31 -36.77 29.05
N ASP A 1118 36.23 -35.50 28.67
CA ASP A 1118 35.23 -34.57 29.19
C ASP A 1118 34.13 -34.32 28.16
N LEU A 1119 33.02 -33.74 28.59
CA LEU A 1119 31.86 -33.51 27.73
C LEU A 1119 32.20 -32.64 26.51
N SER A 1120 33.17 -31.73 26.61
CA SER A 1120 33.61 -30.90 25.49
C SER A 1120 34.35 -31.71 24.43
N ASP A 1121 35.10 -32.75 24.79
CA ASP A 1121 35.72 -33.67 23.81
C ASP A 1121 34.65 -34.34 22.94
N PHE A 1122 33.60 -34.84 23.58
CA PHE A 1122 32.51 -35.51 22.88
C PHE A 1122 31.78 -34.56 21.93
N VAL A 1123 31.44 -33.35 22.40
CA VAL A 1123 30.79 -32.31 21.59
C VAL A 1123 31.67 -31.87 20.41
N ASN A 1124 32.97 -31.69 20.62
CA ASN A 1124 33.89 -31.27 19.56
C ASN A 1124 34.13 -32.38 18.53
N SER A 1125 34.11 -33.65 18.96
CA SER A 1125 34.09 -34.79 18.04
C SER A 1125 32.84 -34.78 17.17
N LEU A 1126 31.66 -34.53 17.76
CA LEU A 1126 30.40 -34.45 17.01
C LEU A 1126 30.41 -33.33 15.96
N HIS A 1127 30.90 -32.13 16.30
CA HIS A 1127 31.08 -31.07 15.31
C HIS A 1127 32.01 -31.50 14.17
N SER A 1128 33.11 -32.17 14.49
CA SER A 1128 34.07 -32.65 13.49
C SER A 1128 33.43 -33.68 12.56
N SER A 1129 32.75 -34.69 13.11
CA SER A 1129 32.04 -35.72 12.35
C SER A 1129 30.91 -35.14 11.50
N LEU A 1130 30.07 -34.26 12.05
CA LEU A 1130 28.95 -33.64 11.32
C LEU A 1130 29.43 -32.71 10.19
N VAL A 1131 30.56 -32.03 10.36
CA VAL A 1131 31.18 -31.22 9.29
C VAL A 1131 31.80 -32.10 8.20
N SER A 1132 32.45 -33.21 8.55
CA SER A 1132 33.12 -34.08 7.57
C SER A 1132 32.18 -35.05 6.86
N GLU A 1133 31.19 -35.60 7.57
CA GLU A 1133 30.30 -36.67 7.10
C GLU A 1133 28.93 -36.14 6.65
N GLY A 1134 28.51 -34.96 7.13
CA GLY A 1134 27.17 -34.41 6.95
C GLY A 1134 26.12 -35.04 7.87
N TYR A 1135 25.04 -34.31 8.14
CA TYR A 1135 23.89 -34.82 8.91
C TYR A 1135 22.94 -35.63 8.02
N ASN A 1136 22.74 -36.90 8.35
CA ASN A 1136 21.90 -37.84 7.59
C ASN A 1136 20.61 -38.28 8.32
N GLY A 1137 20.25 -37.61 9.43
CA GLY A 1137 19.05 -37.90 10.20
C GLY A 1137 17.82 -37.11 9.74
N ASP A 1138 16.66 -37.41 10.35
CA ASP A 1138 15.44 -36.64 10.14
C ASP A 1138 15.62 -35.19 10.58
N MET A 1139 15.23 -34.25 9.71
CA MET A 1139 15.22 -32.82 10.04
C MET A 1139 14.06 -32.48 10.98
N VAL A 1140 14.34 -31.63 11.96
CA VAL A 1140 13.36 -31.13 12.93
C VAL A 1140 12.86 -29.74 12.50
N ASP A 1141 11.56 -29.51 12.60
CA ASP A 1141 10.91 -28.25 12.22
C ASP A 1141 10.98 -27.18 13.32
N PHE A 1142 10.84 -27.61 14.58
CA PHE A 1142 10.84 -26.73 15.77
C PHE A 1142 11.63 -27.33 16.94
N VAL A 1143 12.47 -26.52 17.57
CA VAL A 1143 13.34 -26.85 18.71
C VAL A 1143 13.04 -25.91 19.87
N TYR A 1144 12.61 -26.48 20.99
CA TYR A 1144 12.31 -25.78 22.24
C TYR A 1144 13.35 -26.17 23.29
N ILE A 1145 13.99 -25.19 23.94
CA ILE A 1145 15.06 -25.44 24.90
C ILE A 1145 14.77 -24.71 26.20
N ASP A 1146 14.67 -25.50 27.27
CA ASP A 1146 14.58 -24.99 28.63
C ASP A 1146 15.93 -25.12 29.34
N GLU A 1147 16.18 -24.24 30.30
CA GLU A 1147 17.45 -24.14 31.06
C GLU A 1147 18.69 -23.98 30.15
N VAL A 1148 18.59 -23.13 29.13
CA VAL A 1148 19.68 -22.90 28.16
C VAL A 1148 20.98 -22.40 28.81
N GLN A 1149 20.90 -21.80 30.00
CA GLN A 1149 22.07 -21.33 30.75
C GLN A 1149 22.99 -22.45 31.26
N ASP A 1150 22.51 -23.70 31.27
CA ASP A 1150 23.27 -24.88 31.67
C ASP A 1150 23.93 -25.57 30.46
N LEU A 1151 24.04 -24.89 29.33
CA LEU A 1151 24.71 -25.36 28.10
C LEU A 1151 25.81 -24.39 27.65
N THR A 1152 26.92 -24.95 27.16
CA THR A 1152 28.02 -24.17 26.53
C THR A 1152 27.64 -23.71 25.11
N MET A 1153 28.37 -22.72 24.57
CA MET A 1153 28.08 -22.19 23.22
C MET A 1153 28.29 -23.25 22.12
N THR A 1154 29.31 -24.10 22.22
CA THR A 1154 29.52 -25.20 21.27
C THR A 1154 28.43 -26.27 21.35
N GLN A 1155 27.89 -26.53 22.54
CA GLN A 1155 26.74 -27.40 22.74
C GLN A 1155 25.48 -26.87 22.06
N ILE A 1156 25.18 -25.58 22.23
CA ILE A 1156 24.04 -24.93 21.55
C ILE A 1156 24.25 -24.93 20.03
N ALA A 1157 25.49 -24.75 19.56
CA ALA A 1157 25.80 -24.73 18.13
C ALA A 1157 25.50 -26.06 17.41
N LEU A 1158 25.45 -27.21 18.10
CA LEU A 1158 25.09 -28.49 17.48
C LEU A 1158 23.67 -28.51 16.90
N LEU A 1159 22.77 -27.67 17.42
CA LEU A 1159 21.38 -27.64 17.01
C LEU A 1159 21.20 -27.17 15.55
N LYS A 1160 22.18 -26.43 15.01
CA LYS A 1160 22.17 -25.96 13.61
C LYS A 1160 22.18 -27.11 12.60
N TYR A 1161 22.69 -28.28 12.98
CA TYR A 1161 22.73 -29.45 12.10
C TYR A 1161 21.36 -30.16 12.00
N VAL A 1162 20.51 -30.05 13.03
CA VAL A 1162 19.26 -30.81 13.17
C VAL A 1162 18.03 -30.03 12.70
N CYS A 1163 18.07 -28.70 12.73
CA CYS A 1163 16.96 -27.83 12.34
C CYS A 1163 17.41 -26.73 11.37
N MET A 1164 16.83 -26.72 10.17
CA MET A 1164 17.09 -25.72 9.12
C MET A 1164 16.14 -24.52 9.17
N ASN A 1165 15.07 -24.59 9.97
CA ASN A 1165 14.12 -23.50 10.16
C ASN A 1165 14.68 -22.42 11.11
N ILE A 1166 15.73 -21.73 10.67
CA ILE A 1166 16.44 -20.74 11.51
C ILE A 1166 15.55 -19.52 11.84
N LYS A 1167 14.59 -19.18 10.96
CA LYS A 1167 13.76 -17.99 11.11
C LYS A 1167 12.67 -18.14 12.18
N GLU A 1168 12.05 -19.31 12.28
CA GLU A 1168 10.88 -19.55 13.17
C GLU A 1168 11.07 -20.74 14.12
N GLY A 1169 12.08 -21.58 13.89
CA GLY A 1169 12.19 -22.90 14.48
C GLY A 1169 12.77 -22.95 15.89
N PHE A 1170 13.39 -21.88 16.41
CA PHE A 1170 14.13 -21.96 17.69
C PHE A 1170 13.50 -21.15 18.82
N LEU A 1171 13.39 -21.77 20.00
CA LEU A 1171 13.00 -21.08 21.22
C LEU A 1171 13.95 -21.42 22.36
N PHE A 1172 14.65 -20.40 22.85
CA PHE A 1172 15.60 -20.51 23.95
C PHE A 1172 15.03 -19.85 25.20
N ALA A 1173 14.80 -20.62 26.27
CA ALA A 1173 14.38 -20.09 27.57
C ALA A 1173 15.40 -20.43 28.66
N GLY A 1174 15.58 -19.51 29.60
CA GLY A 1174 16.53 -19.69 30.70
C GLY A 1174 16.66 -18.49 31.64
N ASP A 1175 17.61 -18.61 32.56
CA ASP A 1175 17.93 -17.61 33.58
C ASP A 1175 19.43 -17.56 33.90
N THR A 1176 20.09 -16.46 33.54
CA THR A 1176 21.53 -16.25 33.76
C THR A 1176 21.96 -16.33 35.23
N ALA A 1177 21.08 -16.08 36.22
CA ALA A 1177 21.47 -16.26 37.64
C ALA A 1177 21.17 -17.66 38.20
N GLN A 1178 20.64 -18.58 37.38
CA GLN A 1178 20.33 -19.96 37.77
C GLN A 1178 21.18 -20.97 37.01
N THR A 1179 22.41 -20.62 36.64
CA THR A 1179 23.39 -21.58 36.16
C THR A 1179 23.77 -22.53 37.30
N ILE A 1180 23.32 -23.77 37.23
CA ILE A 1180 23.58 -24.83 38.21
C ILE A 1180 24.78 -25.66 37.76
N ALA A 1181 24.94 -25.82 36.44
CA ALA A 1181 26.01 -26.61 35.85
C ALA A 1181 27.40 -26.01 36.16
N ARG A 1182 28.22 -26.79 36.85
CA ARG A 1182 29.59 -26.40 37.21
C ARG A 1182 30.49 -26.45 35.98
N GLY A 1183 31.18 -25.35 35.71
CA GLY A 1183 32.05 -25.23 34.53
C GLY A 1183 31.44 -24.44 33.38
N ILE A 1184 30.22 -23.90 33.54
CA ILE A 1184 29.51 -23.14 32.50
C ILE A 1184 29.55 -21.64 32.81
N ASP A 1185 30.03 -20.85 31.84
CA ASP A 1185 29.86 -19.40 31.80
C ASP A 1185 28.92 -19.04 30.63
N PHE A 1186 27.84 -18.34 30.95
CA PHE A 1186 26.72 -18.17 30.05
C PHE A 1186 26.11 -16.78 30.16
N ARG A 1187 25.76 -16.17 29.01
CA ARG A 1187 24.90 -14.99 28.93
C ARG A 1187 23.99 -15.07 27.71
N PHE A 1188 22.81 -14.48 27.80
CA PHE A 1188 21.86 -14.48 26.68
C PHE A 1188 22.38 -13.72 25.45
N GLU A 1189 23.16 -12.67 25.65
CA GLU A 1189 23.76 -11.91 24.54
C GLU A 1189 24.76 -12.77 23.74
N ASP A 1190 25.41 -13.74 24.39
CA ASP A 1190 26.37 -14.62 23.75
C ASP A 1190 25.65 -15.65 22.85
N ILE A 1191 24.46 -16.14 23.23
CA ILE A 1191 23.60 -16.92 22.31
C ILE A 1191 23.17 -16.07 21.12
N ARG A 1192 22.72 -14.82 21.33
CA ARG A 1192 22.29 -13.96 20.22
C ARG A 1192 23.42 -13.73 19.22
N SER A 1193 24.64 -13.50 19.72
CA SER A 1193 25.84 -13.42 18.90
C SER A 1193 26.10 -14.74 18.16
N LEU A 1194 26.01 -15.89 18.85
CA LEU A 1194 26.17 -17.21 18.25
C LEU A 1194 25.16 -17.44 17.12
N PHE A 1195 23.89 -17.08 17.32
CA PHE A 1195 22.85 -17.22 16.32
C PHE A 1195 23.15 -16.41 15.04
N TYR A 1196 23.64 -15.18 15.20
CA TYR A 1196 24.07 -14.37 14.08
C TYR A 1196 25.28 -14.96 13.34
N THR A 1197 26.32 -15.37 14.07
CA THR A 1197 27.57 -15.82 13.47
C THR A 1197 27.53 -17.24 12.92
N ALA A 1198 26.83 -18.15 13.59
CA ALA A 1198 26.87 -19.59 13.31
C ALA A 1198 25.63 -20.10 12.58
N PHE A 1199 24.44 -19.56 12.87
CA PHE A 1199 23.19 -20.02 12.27
C PHE A 1199 22.85 -19.21 11.01
N LEU A 1200 23.07 -17.89 10.99
CA LEU A 1200 22.76 -17.05 9.82
C LEU A 1200 23.94 -16.95 8.82
N ALA A 1201 25.11 -16.51 9.27
CA ALA A 1201 26.22 -16.18 8.35
C ALA A 1201 26.86 -17.40 7.66
N GLU A 1202 26.99 -18.55 8.33
CA GLU A 1202 27.54 -19.78 7.72
C GLU A 1202 26.57 -20.41 6.71
N THR A 1203 25.27 -20.32 6.98
CA THR A 1203 24.21 -20.86 6.10
C THR A 1203 24.04 -20.02 4.83
N GLU A 1204 24.28 -18.71 4.90
CA GLU A 1204 24.34 -17.81 3.74
C GLU A 1204 25.57 -18.07 2.86
N ALA A 1205 26.75 -18.34 3.47
CA ALA A 1205 27.98 -18.66 2.75
C ALA A 1205 27.92 -20.00 1.98
N SER A 1206 27.17 -20.99 2.48
CA SER A 1206 26.89 -22.24 1.75
C SER A 1206 25.91 -22.09 0.58
N ASN A 1207 25.21 -20.95 0.47
CA ASN A 1207 24.14 -20.70 -0.51
C ASN A 1207 24.50 -19.63 -1.56
N GLU A 1208 25.79 -19.44 -1.88
CA GLU A 1208 26.28 -18.51 -2.92
C GLU A 1208 25.81 -18.93 -4.35
N GLY A 1209 24.55 -18.63 -4.63
CA GLY A 1209 23.88 -18.80 -5.91
C GLY A 1209 22.56 -18.02 -6.01
N LEU A 1210 22.02 -17.50 -4.90
CA LEU A 1210 20.80 -16.68 -4.89
C LEU A 1210 21.08 -15.25 -4.44
N LYS A 1211 20.62 -14.32 -5.28
CA LYS A 1211 20.89 -12.88 -5.24
C LYS A 1211 20.46 -12.22 -3.92
N HIS A 1212 21.24 -11.22 -3.51
CA HIS A 1212 21.04 -10.30 -2.39
C HIS A 1212 19.57 -10.11 -1.96
N GLY A 1213 19.25 -10.54 -0.74
CA GLY A 1213 17.98 -10.29 -0.06
C GLY A 1213 18.20 -10.01 1.43
N GLU A 1214 17.61 -8.91 1.89
CA GLU A 1214 17.30 -8.49 3.27
C GLU A 1214 18.07 -9.08 4.47
N ARG A 1215 18.72 -8.20 5.25
CA ARG A 1215 19.26 -8.54 6.58
C ARG A 1215 18.16 -9.15 7.45
N VAL A 1216 18.31 -10.43 7.82
CA VAL A 1216 17.42 -11.10 8.78
C VAL A 1216 17.47 -10.35 10.12
N HIS A 1217 16.34 -9.77 10.54
CA HIS A 1217 16.22 -9.05 11.80
C HIS A 1217 16.02 -10.07 12.93
N LEU A 1218 16.98 -10.17 13.85
CA LEU A 1218 16.83 -10.98 15.07
C LEU A 1218 15.75 -10.35 15.97
N SER A 1219 14.97 -11.18 16.67
CA SER A 1219 14.04 -10.70 17.69
C SER A 1219 14.78 -10.09 18.89
N ASP A 1220 14.13 -9.13 19.54
CA ASP A 1220 14.58 -8.64 20.84
C ASP A 1220 14.32 -9.69 21.94
N MET A 1221 15.06 -9.59 23.04
CA MET A 1221 14.96 -10.51 24.16
C MET A 1221 13.64 -10.28 24.92
N PHE A 1222 12.82 -11.31 25.03
CA PHE A 1222 11.60 -11.28 25.83
C PHE A 1222 11.92 -11.47 27.30
N GLN A 1223 11.32 -10.66 28.17
CA GLN A 1223 11.50 -10.74 29.61
C GLN A 1223 10.19 -11.13 30.29
N LEU A 1224 10.23 -12.18 31.11
CA LEU A 1224 9.11 -12.61 31.96
C LEU A 1224 9.32 -12.08 33.38
N SER A 1225 8.52 -11.10 33.78
CA SER A 1225 8.71 -10.35 35.03
C SER A 1225 7.91 -10.93 36.21
N GLN A 1226 6.72 -11.48 35.96
CA GLN A 1226 5.80 -11.91 37.01
C GLN A 1226 6.13 -13.31 37.57
N ASN A 1227 6.29 -13.44 38.89
CA ASN A 1227 6.55 -14.71 39.57
C ASN A 1227 5.28 -15.33 40.17
N PHE A 1228 5.02 -16.60 39.85
CA PHE A 1228 3.84 -17.35 40.32
C PHE A 1228 4.13 -18.35 41.45
N ARG A 1229 5.42 -18.63 41.73
CA ARG A 1229 5.83 -19.73 42.62
C ARG A 1229 6.27 -19.27 44.00
N THR A 1230 6.88 -18.09 44.09
CA THR A 1230 7.68 -17.69 45.26
C THR A 1230 6.99 -16.59 46.04
N HIS A 1231 6.90 -16.73 47.36
CA HIS A 1231 6.31 -15.72 48.23
C HIS A 1231 7.04 -14.36 48.12
N CYS A 1232 6.29 -13.25 48.15
CA CYS A 1232 6.80 -11.88 47.96
C CYS A 1232 7.96 -11.53 48.90
N GLY A 1233 7.96 -12.02 50.14
CA GLY A 1233 9.07 -11.82 51.09
C GLY A 1233 10.39 -12.44 50.63
N ILE A 1234 10.34 -13.66 50.07
CA ILE A 1234 11.51 -14.36 49.55
C ILE A 1234 11.99 -13.67 48.26
N LEU A 1235 11.06 -13.23 47.41
CA LEU A 1235 11.37 -12.45 46.21
C LEU A 1235 12.09 -11.14 46.52
N ARG A 1236 11.63 -10.38 47.53
CA ARG A 1236 12.31 -9.15 47.96
C ARG A 1236 13.73 -9.41 48.46
N MET A 1237 13.92 -10.51 49.19
CA MET A 1237 15.26 -10.93 49.64
C MET A 1237 16.15 -11.33 48.46
N ALA A 1238 15.66 -12.17 47.53
CA ALA A 1238 16.38 -12.53 46.30
C ALA A 1238 16.74 -11.28 45.47
N GLN A 1239 15.80 -10.33 45.34
CA GLN A 1239 16.02 -9.07 44.63
C GLN A 1239 17.10 -8.19 45.30
N SER A 1240 17.25 -8.26 46.63
CA SER A 1240 18.33 -7.55 47.32
C SER A 1240 19.71 -8.12 46.97
N PHE A 1241 19.85 -9.45 46.84
CA PHE A 1241 21.07 -10.08 46.35
C PHE A 1241 21.33 -9.72 44.89
N MET A 1242 20.29 -9.76 44.04
CA MET A 1242 20.41 -9.37 42.64
C MET A 1242 20.81 -7.90 42.47
N SER A 1243 20.30 -7.01 43.31
CA SER A 1243 20.67 -5.58 43.28
C SER A 1243 22.15 -5.37 43.62
N LEU A 1244 22.69 -6.15 44.56
CA LEU A 1244 24.11 -6.15 44.88
C LEU A 1244 24.95 -6.71 43.71
N LEU A 1245 24.52 -7.82 43.11
CA LEU A 1245 25.18 -8.39 41.93
C LEU A 1245 25.18 -7.41 40.76
N TYR A 1246 24.06 -6.73 40.48
CA TYR A 1246 23.97 -5.71 39.43
C TYR A 1246 24.81 -4.47 39.71
N PHE A 1247 25.07 -4.15 40.98
CA PHE A 1247 25.90 -3.00 41.36
C PHE A 1247 27.39 -3.33 41.31
N PHE A 1248 27.81 -4.44 41.92
CA PHE A 1248 29.22 -4.82 42.02
C PHE A 1248 29.74 -5.58 40.78
N PHE A 1249 28.86 -6.32 40.09
CA PHE A 1249 29.19 -7.18 38.95
C PHE A 1249 28.18 -6.98 37.79
N PRO A 1250 28.03 -5.74 37.28
CA PRO A 1250 26.99 -5.36 36.31
C PRO A 1250 27.02 -6.13 34.98
N SER A 1251 28.15 -6.79 34.69
CA SER A 1251 28.41 -7.52 33.45
C SER A 1251 28.32 -9.05 33.61
N SER A 1252 28.12 -9.56 34.83
CA SER A 1252 28.13 -11.00 35.13
C SER A 1252 26.75 -11.65 35.07
N VAL A 1253 25.66 -10.87 35.09
CA VAL A 1253 24.28 -11.40 35.00
C VAL A 1253 23.42 -10.44 34.17
N ASP A 1254 22.63 -11.00 33.26
CA ASP A 1254 21.67 -10.23 32.47
C ASP A 1254 20.63 -9.52 33.37
N LYS A 1255 20.32 -8.27 33.04
CA LYS A 1255 19.39 -7.43 33.81
C LYS A 1255 17.95 -7.73 33.38
N LEU A 1256 17.16 -8.19 34.34
CA LEU A 1256 15.70 -8.26 34.21
C LEU A 1256 15.09 -6.95 34.72
N ASN A 1257 14.11 -6.43 33.99
CA ASN A 1257 13.32 -5.29 34.45
C ASN A 1257 12.60 -5.65 35.77
N PRO A 1258 12.62 -4.74 36.76
CA PRO A 1258 12.19 -5.02 38.13
C PRO A 1258 10.69 -5.25 38.29
#